data_AF-A0A1V6B158-F1
#
_entry.id   AF-A0A1V6B158-F1
#
_cell.length_a   1.000
_cell.length_b   1.000
_cell.length_c   1.000
_cell.angle_alpha   90.00
_cell.angle_beta   90.00
_cell.angle_gamma   90.00
#
_symmetry.space_group_name_H-M   'P 1'
#
loop_
_entity.id
_entity.type
_entity.pdbx_description
1 polymer ?
#
loop_
_entity_poly.entity_id
_entity_poly.type
_entity_poly.pdbx_seq_one_letter_code
_entity_poly.pdbx_strand_id
1 'polypeptide(L)'
;MKNRPRGLGPALVLVMFGFRFPAPAVAVSPQADASKPAAVYREWIDLVSYIITPTEKDVFFRLTSDRERNSFINLFWNLRDPSKGTPQNEYKEEHLKRFQHANRYFIGSSRPGWKTDRGKYYILLGPPLNKVDVLTNGLRPVEIWEYMGDPDQGLPTMFRIVFYKRSEADDYRLYVPAVDGPYALLSNPEAQIDPADNAAILSKIQEIDSTVAEIALNLIPGNQSRMFSPSLQDQILLARIGDLPTLNINSSYATNFLSFKGFVETSATTNYVEMTSDVVILKDPRLPLNFVHLALQPGRLSVERLADGRYYFNFNLVVTLKKDDRFILQYDKDFPVYMTQAELDGLFSQGVIIADRFPVVEGEYKLMAILRNSVNDEIGFMERSIKIVEGNPALPRISDPLISYGQGAEQTDGYAPFRIMGRSVKIEPKQVFGLKDVITPYFLVERREAKGDLRIRIEVESLNPEKPFFKEYAVLLPSDDPYFLFPKTLDPLPTGDYALRGKIMGPDDTVLHVRQKIFQIAPHAEIPHAPVVSKIVKDKDASYYYVLLAKEYDEIGSASQADAAYRTALDRQPVPADAVKAYAAFLWKQGRYDDLLAAVEALESRPEEAFSYFSLKGRALYRKQEYHAAVENLLEANKRYDSDVDTLNALGLSMIRTGAKEEAVKVLTASLRLRAEQPEIREILLRLEKK
;
A
#
# COMPACT_ATOMS: atom_id res chain seq x y z
N MET A 1 13.35 20.96 -77.95
CA MET A 1 13.01 19.91 -76.95
C MET A 1 12.87 20.58 -75.59
N LYS A 2 11.64 21.01 -75.30
CA LYS A 2 10.75 20.57 -74.19
C LYS A 2 11.24 21.07 -72.81
N ASN A 3 10.88 22.30 -72.45
CA ASN A 3 9.67 22.72 -71.68
C ASN A 3 9.98 22.65 -70.16
N ARG A 4 10.30 23.71 -69.40
CA ARG A 4 9.56 24.97 -69.09
C ARG A 4 8.07 24.74 -68.70
N PRO A 5 7.44 25.61 -67.87
CA PRO A 5 7.92 26.33 -66.67
C PRO A 5 6.81 26.76 -65.64
N ARG A 6 7.21 27.53 -64.59
CA ARG A 6 6.48 28.66 -63.91
C ARG A 6 5.17 28.35 -63.14
N GLY A 7 4.77 29.06 -62.09
CA GLY A 7 5.21 30.32 -61.48
C GLY A 7 4.25 30.79 -60.37
N LEU A 8 4.76 31.69 -59.52
CA LEU A 8 4.14 32.91 -58.96
C LEU A 8 2.74 32.87 -58.29
N GLY A 9 2.67 33.46 -57.09
CA GLY A 9 1.45 33.70 -56.30
C GLY A 9 0.43 34.64 -56.97
N PRO A 10 -0.79 34.80 -56.40
CA PRO A 10 -0.99 35.82 -55.34
C PRO A 10 -2.09 35.45 -54.32
N ALA A 11 -2.11 36.07 -53.14
CA ALA A 11 -3.37 36.30 -52.40
C ALA A 11 -3.24 37.45 -51.39
N LEU A 12 -3.85 38.57 -51.77
CA LEU A 12 -4.15 39.74 -50.97
C LEU A 12 -5.36 39.43 -50.06
N VAL A 13 -5.23 39.77 -48.78
CA VAL A 13 -6.22 40.29 -47.81
C VAL A 13 -7.71 40.31 -48.22
N LEU A 14 -8.58 39.70 -47.38
CA LEU A 14 -9.87 40.31 -46.98
C LEU A 14 -10.34 39.79 -45.60
N VAL A 15 -9.94 40.54 -44.58
CA VAL A 15 -10.66 41.00 -43.38
C VAL A 15 -12.06 40.41 -43.14
N MET A 16 -12.23 39.76 -41.98
CA MET A 16 -13.45 39.87 -41.16
C MET A 16 -13.05 40.09 -39.71
N PHE A 17 -13.47 41.24 -39.18
CA PHE A 17 -13.31 41.68 -37.81
C PHE A 17 -13.90 40.68 -36.82
N GLY A 18 -13.14 40.34 -35.79
CA GLY A 18 -13.63 39.66 -34.59
C GLY A 18 -12.82 40.14 -33.40
N PHE A 19 -13.43 40.99 -32.58
CA PHE A 19 -12.84 41.63 -31.40
C PHE A 19 -12.01 40.66 -30.55
N ARG A 20 -10.70 40.95 -30.44
CA ARG A 20 -9.81 40.32 -29.47
C ARG A 20 -9.96 41.09 -28.15
N PHE A 21 -10.74 40.55 -27.21
CA PHE A 21 -10.59 40.93 -25.81
C PHE A 21 -9.17 40.51 -25.37
N PRO A 22 -8.43 41.36 -24.62
CA PRO A 22 -7.18 40.92 -24.05
C PRO A 22 -7.49 39.86 -22.99
N ALA A 23 -7.13 38.61 -23.27
CA ALA A 23 -6.92 37.65 -22.19
C ALA A 23 -5.80 38.22 -21.30
N PRO A 24 -5.94 38.20 -19.97
CA PRO A 24 -4.88 38.68 -19.09
C PRO A 24 -3.61 37.91 -19.43
N ALA A 25 -2.52 38.65 -19.64
CA ALA A 25 -1.20 38.07 -19.78
C ALA A 25 -0.92 37.29 -18.48
N VAL A 26 -1.11 35.97 -18.53
CA VAL A 26 -0.47 35.07 -17.60
C VAL A 26 1.00 35.22 -17.91
N ALA A 27 1.71 35.95 -17.06
CA ALA A 27 3.16 35.96 -17.05
C ALA A 27 3.59 34.50 -16.96
N VAL A 28 4.12 33.97 -18.06
CA VAL A 28 4.83 32.70 -18.05
C VAL A 28 6.09 32.97 -17.25
N SER A 29 6.02 32.69 -15.94
CA SER A 29 7.20 32.58 -15.10
C SER A 29 8.17 31.60 -15.79
N PRO A 30 9.47 31.90 -15.82
CA PRO A 30 10.44 30.99 -16.43
C PRO A 30 10.31 29.63 -15.74
N GLN A 31 10.09 28.61 -16.55
CA GLN A 31 9.96 27.23 -16.13
C GLN A 31 11.28 26.86 -15.42
N ALA A 32 11.26 26.92 -14.09
CA ALA A 32 12.39 26.52 -13.28
C ALA A 32 12.67 25.04 -13.57
N ASP A 33 13.93 24.74 -13.85
CA ASP A 33 14.48 23.42 -14.07
C ASP A 33 13.91 22.41 -13.05
N ALA A 34 12.95 21.58 -13.48
CA ALA A 34 12.20 20.66 -12.62
C ALA A 34 13.10 19.60 -11.92
N SER A 35 14.38 19.56 -12.29
CA SER A 35 15.41 18.68 -11.73
C SER A 35 16.00 19.17 -10.40
N LYS A 36 15.81 20.44 -10.01
CA LYS A 36 16.39 21.01 -8.77
C LYS A 36 15.31 21.48 -7.78
N PRO A 37 15.28 20.95 -6.54
CA PRO A 37 14.33 21.41 -5.53
C PRO A 37 14.54 22.89 -5.18
N ALA A 38 13.43 23.62 -4.99
CA ALA A 38 13.44 24.98 -4.45
C ALA A 38 14.27 25.08 -3.14
N ALA A 39 14.75 26.27 -2.79
CA ALA A 39 15.62 26.48 -1.62
C ALA A 39 15.04 25.89 -0.32
N VAL A 40 13.74 26.05 -0.09
CA VAL A 40 13.01 25.50 1.07
C VAL A 40 13.12 23.98 1.18
N TYR A 41 13.11 23.25 0.05
CA TYR A 41 13.22 21.79 0.05
C TYR A 41 14.65 21.29 0.27
N ARG A 42 15.64 22.09 -0.14
CA ARG A 42 17.05 21.81 0.18
C ARG A 42 17.29 21.99 1.68
N GLU A 43 16.77 23.07 2.27
CA GLU A 43 16.82 23.29 3.71
C GLU A 43 16.11 22.18 4.49
N TRP A 44 14.95 21.71 4.02
CA TRP A 44 14.28 20.57 4.64
C TRP A 44 15.12 19.29 4.55
N ILE A 45 15.72 18.97 3.40
CA ILE A 45 16.63 17.81 3.25
C ILE A 45 17.85 17.92 4.16
N ASP A 46 18.42 19.11 4.31
CA ASP A 46 19.53 19.35 5.23
C ASP A 46 19.11 19.09 6.69
N LEU A 47 17.92 19.59 7.08
CA LEU A 47 17.32 19.38 8.39
C LEU A 47 17.14 17.90 8.72
N VAL A 48 16.62 17.09 7.79
CA VAL A 48 16.29 15.68 8.04
C VAL A 48 17.40 14.70 7.64
N SER A 49 18.57 15.20 7.24
CA SER A 49 19.66 14.42 6.64
C SER A 49 20.12 13.19 7.43
N TYR A 50 19.99 13.21 8.76
CA TYR A 50 20.36 12.10 9.65
C TYR A 50 19.19 11.20 10.07
N ILE A 51 17.94 11.56 9.71
CA ILE A 51 16.74 10.85 10.15
C ILE A 51 15.86 10.35 9.00
N ILE A 52 16.15 10.78 7.76
CA ILE A 52 15.49 10.32 6.54
C ILE A 52 16.12 9.01 6.03
N THR A 53 15.28 8.04 5.69
CA THR A 53 15.77 6.77 5.13
C THR A 53 16.21 6.95 3.66
N PRO A 54 17.08 6.07 3.13
CA PRO A 54 17.45 6.11 1.71
C PRO A 54 16.23 6.04 0.77
N THR A 55 15.23 5.23 1.10
CA THR A 55 13.98 5.09 0.35
C THR A 55 13.14 6.35 0.39
N GLU A 56 12.93 6.95 1.57
CA GLU A 56 12.20 8.21 1.71
C GLU A 56 12.86 9.33 0.89
N LYS A 57 14.19 9.40 0.93
CA LYS A 57 14.97 10.39 0.19
C LYS A 57 14.83 10.23 -1.32
N ASP A 58 14.98 9.01 -1.84
CA ASP A 58 14.80 8.71 -3.27
C ASP A 58 13.38 9.06 -3.73
N VAL A 59 12.36 8.68 -2.97
CA VAL A 59 10.96 9.02 -3.25
C VAL A 59 10.78 10.54 -3.31
N PHE A 60 11.28 11.28 -2.31
CA PHE A 60 11.12 12.73 -2.27
C PHE A 60 11.72 13.43 -3.49
N PHE A 61 12.87 12.95 -4.00
CA PHE A 61 13.49 13.50 -5.21
C PHE A 61 12.74 13.16 -6.50
N ARG A 62 11.91 12.10 -6.51
CA ARG A 62 11.04 11.76 -7.66
C ARG A 62 9.77 12.62 -7.71
N LEU A 63 9.42 13.33 -6.64
CA LEU A 63 8.25 14.22 -6.60
C LEU A 63 8.46 15.43 -7.50
N THR A 64 7.45 15.73 -8.32
CA THR A 64 7.57 16.75 -9.38
C THR A 64 6.95 18.09 -9.00
N SER A 65 5.97 18.10 -8.10
CA SER A 65 5.28 19.34 -7.69
C SER A 65 5.56 19.70 -6.23
N ASP A 66 5.52 21.01 -5.94
CA ASP A 66 5.67 21.55 -4.59
C ASP A 66 4.56 21.06 -3.65
N ARG A 67 3.35 20.88 -4.18
CA ARG A 67 2.22 20.30 -3.44
C ARG A 67 2.54 18.88 -2.96
N GLU A 68 3.08 18.02 -3.83
CA GLU A 68 3.48 16.67 -3.46
C GLU A 68 4.59 16.66 -2.41
N ARG A 69 5.61 17.50 -2.58
CA ARG A 69 6.72 17.62 -1.64
C ARG A 69 6.22 18.05 -0.26
N ASN A 70 5.32 19.02 -0.19
CA ASN A 70 4.73 19.46 1.08
C ASN A 70 3.90 18.36 1.75
N SER A 71 3.09 17.62 0.99
CA SER A 71 2.34 16.46 1.48
C SER A 71 3.27 15.38 2.04
N PHE A 72 4.37 15.07 1.32
CA PHE A 72 5.37 14.11 1.78
C PHE A 72 6.05 14.58 3.07
N ILE A 73 6.41 15.86 3.17
CA ILE A 73 7.03 16.44 4.37
C ILE A 73 6.11 16.30 5.59
N ASN A 74 4.81 16.58 5.43
CA ASN A 74 3.84 16.42 6.51
C ASN A 74 3.73 14.96 6.95
N LEU A 75 3.63 14.04 5.98
CA LEU A 75 3.58 12.61 6.24
C LEU A 75 4.82 12.10 6.96
N PHE A 76 6.01 12.53 6.53
CA PHE A 76 7.30 12.19 7.11
C PHE A 76 7.35 12.50 8.62
N TRP A 77 6.85 13.68 9.01
CA TRP A 77 6.80 14.10 10.41
C TRP A 77 5.71 13.35 11.19
N ASN A 78 4.50 13.22 10.63
CA ASN A 78 3.38 12.54 11.30
C ASN A 78 3.69 11.08 11.66
N LEU A 79 4.51 10.39 10.85
CA LEU A 79 4.94 9.03 11.14
C LEU A 79 5.93 8.92 12.30
N ARG A 80 6.66 9.99 12.57
CA ARG A 80 7.65 10.09 13.66
C ARG A 80 7.07 10.78 14.91
N ASP A 81 5.76 11.03 14.92
CA ASP A 81 5.07 11.65 16.05
C ASP A 81 4.81 10.63 17.17
N PRO A 82 5.42 10.80 18.37
CA PRO A 82 5.19 9.91 19.51
C PRO A 82 3.80 10.12 20.14
N SER A 83 3.18 11.29 19.96
CA SER A 83 1.94 11.70 20.65
C SER A 83 0.87 12.11 19.63
N LYS A 84 0.39 11.16 18.83
CA LYS A 84 -0.60 11.40 17.75
C LYS A 84 -1.93 12.06 18.16
N GLY A 85 -2.16 12.28 19.47
CA GLY A 85 -3.33 12.97 20.03
C GLY A 85 -3.12 14.46 20.35
N THR A 86 -1.91 15.00 20.26
CA THR A 86 -1.62 16.44 20.43
C THR A 86 -1.47 17.12 19.06
N PRO A 87 -1.84 18.40 18.91
CA PRO A 87 -1.58 19.16 17.67
C PRO A 87 -0.10 19.39 17.38
N GLN A 88 0.78 19.23 18.37
CA GLN A 88 2.22 19.46 18.28
C GLN A 88 2.96 18.14 18.12
N ASN A 89 3.89 18.07 17.16
CA ASN A 89 4.76 16.92 16.99
C ASN A 89 6.05 17.14 17.80
N GLU A 90 6.13 16.52 18.98
CA GLU A 90 7.23 16.76 19.93
C GLU A 90 8.58 16.31 19.37
N TYR A 91 8.59 15.23 18.57
CA TYR A 91 9.81 14.74 17.91
C TYR A 91 10.36 15.76 16.91
N LYS A 92 9.50 16.34 16.08
CA LYS A 92 9.87 17.39 15.11
C LYS A 92 10.42 18.62 15.82
N GLU A 93 9.78 19.05 16.90
CA GLU A 93 10.24 20.21 17.68
C GLU A 93 11.60 19.97 18.31
N GLU A 94 11.80 18.81 18.94
CA GLU A 94 13.06 18.44 19.56
C GLU A 94 14.18 18.30 18.52
N HIS A 95 13.91 17.66 17.39
CA HIS A 95 14.86 17.56 16.27
C HIS A 95 15.27 18.94 15.74
N LEU A 96 14.31 19.85 15.58
CA LEU A 96 14.59 21.22 15.17
C LEU A 96 15.46 21.96 16.19
N LYS A 97 15.19 21.81 17.49
CA LYS A 97 16.02 22.39 18.57
C LYS A 97 17.45 21.87 18.49
N ARG A 98 17.64 20.56 18.29
CA ARG A 98 18.98 19.96 18.17
C ARG A 98 19.73 20.43 16.93
N PHE A 99 19.05 20.53 15.79
CA PHE A 99 19.64 21.04 14.55
C PHE A 99 20.07 22.50 14.69
N GLN A 100 19.25 23.34 15.32
CA GLN A 100 19.58 24.73 15.60
C GLN A 100 20.74 24.86 16.59
N HIS A 101 20.76 24.03 17.64
CA HIS A 101 21.86 23.98 18.61
C HIS A 101 23.18 23.62 17.92
N ALA A 102 23.18 22.59 17.08
CA ALA A 102 24.35 22.17 16.33
C ALA A 102 24.90 23.31 15.46
N ASN A 103 24.03 24.00 14.74
CA ASN A 103 24.42 25.14 13.91
C ASN A 103 24.81 26.40 14.67
N ARG A 104 24.49 26.51 15.96
CA ARG A 104 24.92 27.63 16.80
C ARG A 104 26.26 27.37 17.48
N TYR A 105 26.48 26.17 17.99
CA TYR A 105 27.60 25.88 18.90
C TYR A 105 28.68 24.99 18.30
N PHE A 106 28.38 24.25 17.23
CA PHE A 106 29.32 23.30 16.62
C PHE A 106 29.72 23.67 15.20
N ILE A 107 29.68 24.96 14.85
CA ILE A 107 30.12 25.48 13.55
C ILE A 107 31.59 25.10 13.34
N GLY A 108 31.88 24.50 12.17
CA GLY A 108 33.24 24.17 11.76
C GLY A 108 33.85 25.27 10.88
N SER A 109 35.14 25.16 10.62
CA SER A 109 35.94 26.17 9.91
C SER A 109 35.45 26.42 8.48
N SER A 110 34.87 25.41 7.82
CA SER A 110 34.38 25.49 6.44
C SER A 110 33.01 24.84 6.21
N ARG A 111 32.28 24.53 7.28
CA ARG A 111 31.00 23.80 7.20
C ARG A 111 30.02 24.21 8.30
N PRO A 112 28.70 24.22 8.02
CA PRO A 112 27.70 24.49 9.05
C PRO A 112 27.77 23.44 10.15
N GLY A 113 27.33 23.81 11.36
CA GLY A 113 27.53 22.97 12.53
C GLY A 113 26.87 21.60 12.46
N TRP A 114 25.73 21.47 11.78
CA TRP A 114 25.10 20.17 11.56
C TRP A 114 25.98 19.18 10.78
N LYS A 115 26.93 19.65 9.95
CA LYS A 115 27.86 18.80 9.18
C LYS A 115 29.15 18.45 9.94
N THR A 116 29.33 18.92 11.17
CA THR A 116 30.48 18.53 12.01
C THR A 116 30.16 17.26 12.78
N ASP A 117 31.19 16.55 13.24
CA ASP A 117 30.99 15.32 13.99
C ASP A 117 30.23 15.59 15.30
N ARG A 118 30.58 16.67 16.02
CA ARG A 118 29.83 17.11 17.21
C ARG A 118 28.37 17.42 16.89
N GLY A 119 28.11 18.13 15.78
CA GLY A 119 26.75 18.41 15.34
C GLY A 119 25.94 17.16 15.01
N LYS A 120 26.52 16.22 14.26
CA LYS A 120 25.89 14.94 13.91
C LYS A 120 25.46 14.18 15.16
N TYR A 121 26.38 13.93 16.10
CA TYR A 121 26.08 13.14 17.28
C TYR A 121 25.13 13.87 18.26
N TYR A 122 25.20 15.20 18.35
CA TYR A 122 24.23 15.98 19.12
C TYR A 122 22.81 15.90 18.52
N ILE A 123 22.68 15.90 17.18
CA ILE A 123 21.38 15.72 16.52
C ILE A 123 20.82 14.32 16.81
N LEU A 124 21.65 13.29 16.67
CA LEU A 124 21.24 11.89 16.87
C LEU A 124 20.87 11.59 18.33
N LEU A 125 21.73 11.97 19.28
CA LEU A 125 21.61 11.57 20.68
C LEU A 125 20.98 12.63 21.58
N GLY A 126 20.97 13.89 21.16
CA GLY A 126 20.60 15.02 22.01
C GLY A 126 21.73 15.45 22.95
N PRO A 127 21.42 16.27 23.98
CA PRO A 127 22.41 16.74 24.93
C PRO A 127 23.02 15.57 25.73
N PRO A 128 24.35 15.55 25.95
CA PRO A 128 24.96 14.55 26.79
C PRO A 128 24.56 14.73 28.26
N LEU A 129 24.56 13.64 29.03
CA LEU A 129 24.34 13.66 30.48
C LEU A 129 25.44 14.47 31.18
N ASN A 130 26.67 14.25 30.73
CA ASN A 130 27.84 14.96 31.21
C ASN A 130 28.79 15.23 30.05
N LYS A 131 29.45 16.39 30.09
CA LYS A 131 30.44 16.81 29.09
C LYS A 131 31.71 17.21 29.83
N VAL A 132 32.84 16.63 29.42
CA VAL A 132 34.17 16.91 29.98
C VAL A 132 35.08 17.40 28.87
N ASP A 133 35.59 18.62 29.02
CA ASP A 133 36.62 19.18 28.15
C ASP A 133 38.01 18.95 28.79
N VAL A 134 38.91 18.27 28.08
CA VAL A 134 40.28 17.97 28.53
C VAL A 134 41.26 18.79 27.72
N LEU A 135 41.92 19.74 28.38
CA LEU A 135 42.91 20.66 27.83
C LEU A 135 44.24 20.54 28.60
N THR A 136 44.71 19.31 28.75
CA THR A 136 45.91 18.98 29.54
C THR A 136 47.16 18.98 28.66
N ASN A 137 48.24 19.62 29.12
CA ASN A 137 49.53 19.60 28.41
C ASN A 137 50.00 18.16 28.18
N GLY A 138 50.45 17.86 26.96
CA GLY A 138 50.84 16.50 26.54
C GLY A 138 49.71 15.74 25.82
N LEU A 139 48.46 16.17 25.99
CA LEU A 139 47.32 15.69 25.22
C LEU A 139 46.89 16.73 24.18
N ARG A 140 46.23 16.28 23.13
CA ARG A 140 45.46 17.15 22.23
C ARG A 140 44.16 17.54 22.94
N PRO A 141 43.50 18.65 22.55
CA PRO A 141 42.17 18.97 23.06
C PRO A 141 41.21 17.81 22.81
N VAL A 142 40.63 17.27 23.89
CA VAL A 142 39.64 16.19 23.87
C VAL A 142 38.34 16.67 24.51
N GLU A 143 37.21 16.32 23.92
CA GLU A 143 35.86 16.57 24.44
C GLU A 143 35.14 15.23 24.58
N ILE A 144 34.76 14.88 25.81
CA ILE A 144 34.15 13.59 26.17
C ILE A 144 32.69 13.82 26.54
N TRP A 145 31.79 13.15 25.82
CA TRP A 145 30.35 13.21 26.05
C TRP A 145 29.86 11.88 26.60
N GLU A 146 29.17 11.92 27.73
CA GLU A 146 28.63 10.74 28.41
C GLU A 146 27.13 10.62 28.18
N TYR A 147 26.69 9.41 27.82
CA TYR A 147 25.29 9.10 27.53
C TYR A 147 24.84 7.84 28.26
N MET A 148 23.58 7.84 28.68
CA MET A 148 22.86 6.62 29.04
C MET A 148 22.17 6.08 27.78
N GLY A 149 22.42 4.81 27.47
CA GLY A 149 21.80 4.13 26.34
C GLY A 149 20.63 3.25 26.78
N ASP A 150 19.76 2.97 25.82
CA ASP A 150 18.62 2.06 25.96
C ASP A 150 18.99 0.66 25.44
N PRO A 151 19.07 -0.37 26.32
CA PRO A 151 19.35 -1.75 25.91
C PRO A 151 18.33 -2.33 24.94
N ASP A 152 17.07 -1.87 24.97
CA ASP A 152 16.02 -2.35 24.05
C ASP A 152 16.28 -1.89 22.61
N GLN A 153 17.07 -0.82 22.44
CA GLN A 153 17.56 -0.33 21.14
C GLN A 153 18.95 -0.88 20.78
N GLY A 154 19.46 -1.82 21.57
CA GLY A 154 20.78 -2.42 21.38
C GLY A 154 21.93 -1.48 21.74
N LEU A 155 21.69 -0.47 22.58
CA LEU A 155 22.73 0.41 23.11
C LEU A 155 23.23 -0.09 24.49
N PRO A 156 24.52 0.11 24.83
CA PRO A 156 25.01 -0.11 26.18
C PRO A 156 24.34 0.83 27.18
N THR A 157 24.15 0.39 28.44
CA THR A 157 23.56 1.21 29.51
C THR A 157 24.26 2.55 29.69
N MET A 158 25.58 2.58 29.52
CA MET A 158 26.40 3.79 29.56
C MET A 158 27.44 3.71 28.44
N PHE A 159 27.65 4.80 27.72
CA PHE A 159 28.70 4.90 26.72
C PHE A 159 29.18 6.34 26.55
N ARG A 160 30.33 6.49 25.89
CA ARG A 160 30.98 7.77 25.63
C ARG A 160 31.10 8.04 24.14
N ILE A 161 30.94 9.30 23.76
CA ILE A 161 31.32 9.81 22.44
C ILE A 161 32.44 10.81 22.66
N VAL A 162 33.56 10.58 21.96
CA VAL A 162 34.78 11.34 22.17
C VAL A 162 35.10 12.12 20.91
N PHE A 163 35.44 13.39 21.07
CA PHE A 163 35.93 14.24 20.00
C PHE A 163 37.31 14.76 20.35
N TYR A 164 38.13 15.03 19.33
CA TYR A 164 39.42 15.67 19.55
C TYR A 164 39.85 16.51 18.36
N LYS A 165 40.82 17.38 18.59
CA LYS A 165 41.48 18.16 17.54
C LYS A 165 42.82 17.53 17.16
N ARG A 166 43.15 17.49 15.86
CA ARG A 166 44.50 17.08 15.40
C ARG A 166 45.54 18.19 15.62
N SER A 167 45.10 19.44 15.47
CA SER A 167 45.83 20.65 15.77
C SER A 167 44.85 21.73 16.26
N GLU A 168 45.34 22.80 16.88
CA GLU A 168 44.48 23.89 17.37
C GLU A 168 43.58 24.51 16.29
N ALA A 169 44.07 24.52 15.04
CA ALA A 169 43.37 25.06 13.87
C ALA A 169 42.35 24.10 13.26
N ASP A 170 42.33 22.82 13.66
CA ASP A 170 41.39 21.83 13.15
C ASP A 170 40.05 21.87 13.88
N ASP A 171 38.99 21.48 13.16
CA ASP A 171 37.69 21.18 13.76
C ASP A 171 37.80 19.93 14.65
N TYR A 172 36.98 19.86 15.69
CA TYR A 172 36.78 18.63 16.45
C TYR A 172 36.26 17.51 15.54
N ARG A 173 36.94 16.37 15.57
CA ARG A 173 36.54 15.14 14.86
C ARG A 173 36.22 14.03 15.86
N LEU A 174 35.34 13.13 15.47
CA LEU A 174 35.06 11.92 16.24
C LEU A 174 36.35 11.11 16.41
N TYR A 175 36.63 10.71 17.65
CA TYR A 175 37.66 9.74 17.96
C TYR A 175 37.08 8.33 17.85
N VAL A 176 37.70 7.51 16.99
CA VAL A 176 37.33 6.10 16.84
C VAL A 176 38.54 5.25 17.26
N PRO A 177 38.50 4.58 18.42
CA PRO A 177 39.67 3.86 18.96
C PRO A 177 40.33 2.91 17.95
N ALA A 178 39.52 2.20 17.16
CA ALA A 178 40.00 1.23 16.17
C ALA A 178 40.62 1.86 14.90
N VAL A 179 40.34 3.13 14.62
CA VAL A 179 40.83 3.84 13.41
C VAL A 179 41.95 4.80 13.77
N ASP A 180 41.78 5.57 14.84
CA ASP A 180 42.72 6.60 15.24
C ASP A 180 43.81 6.09 16.16
N GLY A 181 43.48 5.14 17.05
CA GLY A 181 44.39 4.62 18.07
C GLY A 181 44.73 5.63 19.17
N PRO A 182 45.20 5.15 20.33
CA PRO A 182 45.48 5.99 21.50
C PRO A 182 46.57 7.05 21.21
N TYR A 183 47.50 6.76 20.31
CA TYR A 183 48.57 7.68 19.90
C TYR A 183 48.04 9.02 19.40
N ALA A 184 46.86 9.02 18.75
CA ALA A 184 46.31 10.21 18.14
C ALA A 184 45.85 11.27 19.15
N LEU A 185 45.73 10.91 20.44
CA LEU A 185 45.35 11.79 21.54
C LEU A 185 46.54 12.56 22.14
N LEU A 186 47.78 12.22 21.79
CA LEU A 186 48.98 12.92 22.26
C LEU A 186 49.29 14.17 21.42
N SER A 187 49.60 15.30 22.06
CA SER A 187 49.92 16.55 21.35
C SER A 187 51.37 16.62 20.87
N ASN A 188 52.31 15.97 21.56
CA ASN A 188 53.71 15.93 21.17
C ASN A 188 54.36 14.64 21.70
N PRO A 189 54.25 13.50 21.00
CA PRO A 189 54.90 12.27 21.43
C PRO A 189 56.41 12.51 21.37
N GLU A 190 57.09 12.44 22.51
CA GLU A 190 58.55 12.39 22.52
C GLU A 190 59.02 11.30 21.57
N ALA A 191 60.16 11.51 20.91
CA ALA A 191 60.69 10.69 19.82
C ALA A 191 61.07 9.23 20.21
N GLN A 192 60.48 8.64 21.25
CA GLN A 192 60.89 7.37 21.86
C GLN A 192 59.76 6.34 22.08
N ILE A 193 58.49 6.64 21.78
CA ILE A 193 57.39 5.65 21.89
C ILE A 193 57.02 5.14 20.50
N ASP A 194 57.07 3.82 20.29
CA ASP A 194 56.58 3.17 19.08
C ASP A 194 55.06 3.40 18.94
N PRO A 195 54.57 4.03 17.85
CA PRO A 195 53.14 4.24 17.61
C PRO A 195 52.30 2.94 17.58
N ALA A 196 52.93 1.77 17.41
CA ALA A 196 52.27 0.48 17.46
C ALA A 196 52.15 -0.11 18.89
N ASP A 197 52.89 0.42 19.87
CA ASP A 197 52.88 -0.08 21.24
C ASP A 197 51.78 0.60 22.08
N ASN A 198 50.56 0.11 21.92
CA ASN A 198 49.40 0.62 22.67
C ASN A 198 49.58 0.53 24.19
N ALA A 199 50.37 -0.41 24.72
CA ALA A 199 50.57 -0.53 26.16
C ALA A 199 51.43 0.64 26.68
N ALA A 200 52.55 0.94 26.01
CA ALA A 200 53.41 2.08 26.36
C ALA A 200 52.67 3.41 26.20
N ILE A 201 51.89 3.57 25.12
CA ILE A 201 51.09 4.78 24.88
C ILE A 201 50.03 4.95 25.96
N LEU A 202 49.31 3.88 26.33
CA LEU A 202 48.28 3.94 27.35
C LEU A 202 48.84 4.28 28.73
N SER A 203 49.98 3.68 29.10
CA SER A 203 50.70 4.06 30.33
C SER A 203 51.06 5.54 30.32
N LYS A 204 51.49 6.08 29.18
CA LYS A 204 51.82 7.50 29.09
C LYS A 204 50.59 8.41 29.22
N ILE A 205 49.49 8.06 28.56
CA ILE A 205 48.23 8.81 28.71
C ILE A 205 47.76 8.74 30.16
N GLN A 206 47.85 7.58 30.82
CA GLN A 206 47.46 7.39 32.22
C GLN A 206 48.27 8.26 33.20
N GLU A 207 49.56 8.51 32.93
CA GLU A 207 50.39 9.46 33.69
C GLU A 207 49.90 10.91 33.57
N ILE A 208 49.34 11.26 32.40
CA ILE A 208 48.89 12.63 32.10
C ILE A 208 47.45 12.85 32.57
N ASP A 209 46.55 11.95 32.21
CA ASP A 209 45.12 12.03 32.48
C ASP A 209 44.47 10.62 32.51
N SER A 210 43.95 10.23 33.68
CA SER A 210 43.34 8.91 33.88
C SER A 210 42.02 8.74 33.13
N THR A 211 41.25 9.81 32.92
CA THR A 211 39.99 9.77 32.19
C THR A 211 40.24 9.56 30.70
N VAL A 212 41.24 10.23 30.13
CA VAL A 212 41.62 10.03 28.72
C VAL A 212 42.22 8.64 28.49
N ALA A 213 42.96 8.09 29.45
CA ALA A 213 43.46 6.72 29.33
C ALA A 213 42.32 5.69 29.26
N GLU A 214 41.27 5.86 30.09
CA GLU A 214 40.12 4.94 30.11
C GLU A 214 39.41 4.89 28.75
N ILE A 215 39.30 6.02 28.04
CA ILE A 215 38.61 6.10 26.74
C ILE A 215 39.48 5.77 25.53
N ALA A 216 40.80 5.70 25.71
CA ALA A 216 41.73 5.60 24.61
C ALA A 216 41.56 4.30 23.80
N LEU A 217 41.05 3.24 24.43
CA LEU A 217 40.82 1.94 23.79
C LEU A 217 39.38 1.42 23.92
N ASN A 218 38.50 2.14 24.63
CA ASN A 218 37.13 1.71 24.89
C ASN A 218 36.17 2.88 25.10
N LEU A 219 35.02 2.87 24.42
CA LEU A 219 33.99 3.90 24.61
C LEU A 219 32.91 3.49 25.63
N ILE A 220 32.94 2.24 26.11
CA ILE A 220 31.95 1.68 27.04
C ILE A 220 32.62 1.49 28.41
N PRO A 221 32.18 2.22 29.46
CA PRO A 221 32.73 2.08 30.80
C PRO A 221 32.66 0.65 31.32
N GLY A 222 33.72 0.20 31.99
CA GLY A 222 33.80 -1.14 32.60
C GLY A 222 34.10 -2.29 31.64
N ASN A 223 34.16 -2.03 30.33
CA ASN A 223 34.53 -3.03 29.34
C ASN A 223 36.07 -3.15 29.24
N GLN A 224 36.59 -4.37 29.20
CA GLN A 224 38.03 -4.62 29.22
C GLN A 224 38.59 -4.85 27.81
N SER A 225 39.47 -3.97 27.36
CA SER A 225 40.21 -4.13 26.11
C SER A 225 41.20 -5.29 26.23
N ARG A 226 40.98 -6.37 25.45
CA ARG A 226 41.91 -7.51 25.43
C ARG A 226 43.21 -7.11 24.74
N MET A 227 44.35 -7.46 25.33
CA MET A 227 45.69 -7.24 24.75
C MET A 227 45.94 -5.78 24.30
N PHE A 228 45.41 -4.79 25.03
CA PHE A 228 45.57 -3.37 24.68
C PHE A 228 45.12 -3.02 23.25
N SER A 229 44.14 -3.76 22.72
CA SER A 229 43.57 -3.55 21.40
C SER A 229 42.19 -2.90 21.48
N PRO A 230 41.83 -2.01 20.53
CA PRO A 230 40.49 -1.41 20.46
C PRO A 230 39.35 -2.43 20.42
N SER A 231 38.23 -2.11 21.05
CA SER A 231 37.06 -3.01 21.12
C SER A 231 36.24 -3.02 19.83
N LEU A 232 35.86 -4.20 19.34
CA LEU A 232 34.88 -4.34 18.26
C LEU A 232 33.51 -3.78 18.66
N GLN A 233 33.18 -3.79 19.95
CA GLN A 233 31.91 -3.27 20.46
C GLN A 233 31.77 -1.76 20.26
N ASP A 234 32.86 -1.00 20.22
CA ASP A 234 32.83 0.44 19.95
C ASP A 234 32.39 0.72 18.51
N GLN A 235 32.82 -0.10 17.56
CA GLN A 235 32.39 0.03 16.16
C GLN A 235 30.90 -0.31 16.00
N ILE A 236 30.44 -1.37 16.69
CA ILE A 236 29.03 -1.76 16.72
C ILE A 236 28.19 -0.64 17.34
N LEU A 237 28.66 -0.03 18.44
CA LEU A 237 28.01 1.10 19.09
C LEU A 237 27.85 2.29 18.12
N LEU A 238 28.94 2.72 17.48
CA LEU A 238 28.91 3.88 16.57
C LEU A 238 28.04 3.63 15.34
N ALA A 239 28.04 2.41 14.79
CA ALA A 239 27.14 2.00 13.72
C ALA A 239 25.68 2.02 14.19
N ARG A 240 25.39 1.41 15.35
CA ARG A 240 24.04 1.37 15.94
C ARG A 240 23.49 2.78 16.17
N ILE A 241 24.30 3.71 16.69
CA ILE A 241 23.91 5.12 16.89
C ILE A 241 23.49 5.77 15.56
N GLY A 242 24.19 5.47 14.47
CA GLY A 242 23.84 5.95 13.14
C GLY A 242 22.50 5.42 12.64
N ASP A 243 22.13 4.21 13.02
CA ASP A 243 20.90 3.54 12.58
C ASP A 243 19.68 3.89 13.44
N LEU A 244 19.87 4.36 14.68
CA LEU A 244 18.80 4.64 15.65
C LEU A 244 17.59 5.36 15.05
N PRO A 245 17.75 6.46 14.27
CA PRO A 245 16.58 7.21 13.78
C PRO A 245 15.74 6.46 12.75
N THR A 246 16.25 5.36 12.18
CA THR A 246 15.63 4.62 11.09
C THR A 246 15.25 3.18 11.47
N LEU A 247 15.69 2.71 12.64
CA LEU A 247 15.60 1.30 13.07
C LEU A 247 14.17 0.75 13.11
N ASN A 248 13.18 1.61 13.43
CA ASN A 248 11.76 1.25 13.52
C ASN A 248 10.89 1.90 12.43
N ILE A 249 11.49 2.43 11.36
CA ILE A 249 10.74 3.12 10.29
C ILE A 249 10.50 2.16 9.11
N ASN A 250 9.24 1.71 8.96
CA ASN A 250 8.81 0.98 7.78
C ASN A 250 8.68 1.94 6.58
N SER A 251 9.69 2.00 5.70
CA SER A 251 9.72 2.92 4.56
C SER A 251 8.73 2.57 3.42
N SER A 252 7.95 1.50 3.54
CA SER A 252 6.99 1.10 2.50
C SER A 252 5.95 2.18 2.20
N TYR A 253 5.59 3.01 3.19
CA TYR A 253 4.68 4.15 3.00
C TYR A 253 5.21 5.14 1.94
N ALA A 254 6.53 5.35 1.88
CA ALA A 254 7.14 6.33 0.98
C ALA A 254 7.04 5.83 -0.46
N THR A 255 7.39 4.56 -0.71
CA THR A 255 7.20 3.93 -2.03
C THR A 255 5.74 3.96 -2.47
N ASN A 256 4.83 3.70 -1.55
CA ASN A 256 3.40 3.74 -1.82
C ASN A 256 2.92 5.17 -2.16
N PHE A 257 3.44 6.20 -1.51
CA PHE A 257 3.07 7.60 -1.77
C PHE A 257 3.15 7.98 -3.27
N LEU A 258 4.14 7.47 -4.00
CA LEU A 258 4.26 7.67 -5.45
C LEU A 258 3.12 6.99 -6.23
N SER A 259 2.75 5.78 -5.85
CA SER A 259 1.69 5.00 -6.50
C SER A 259 0.29 5.58 -6.32
N PHE A 260 0.05 6.30 -5.20
CA PHE A 260 -1.27 6.79 -4.83
C PHE A 260 -1.53 8.27 -5.18
N LYS A 261 -0.53 8.97 -5.73
CA LYS A 261 -0.60 10.40 -6.16
C LYS A 261 -1.79 10.74 -7.08
N GLY A 262 -2.36 9.76 -7.78
CA GLY A 262 -3.54 9.93 -8.66
C GLY A 262 -4.88 9.48 -8.07
N PHE A 263 -4.92 8.88 -6.88
CA PHE A 263 -6.11 8.27 -6.29
C PHE A 263 -6.64 8.99 -5.05
N VAL A 264 -5.78 9.77 -4.40
CA VAL A 264 -6.11 10.50 -3.18
C VAL A 264 -5.98 11.99 -3.49
N GLU A 265 -7.02 12.79 -3.26
CA GLU A 265 -6.87 14.23 -3.29
C GLU A 265 -5.71 14.60 -2.36
N THR A 266 -4.72 15.33 -2.85
CA THR A 266 -3.47 15.64 -2.13
C THR A 266 -3.67 16.45 -0.83
N SER A 267 -4.91 16.82 -0.51
CA SER A 267 -5.36 17.32 0.81
C SER A 267 -5.48 16.22 1.88
N ALA A 268 -5.68 14.95 1.50
CA ALA A 268 -5.99 13.85 2.44
C ALA A 268 -4.75 13.10 2.96
N THR A 269 -3.53 13.55 2.62
CA THR A 269 -2.27 12.99 3.13
C THR A 269 -1.93 13.42 4.56
N THR A 270 -2.66 14.38 5.15
CA THR A 270 -2.41 14.83 6.53
C THR A 270 -2.83 13.78 7.57
N ASN A 271 -3.83 12.96 7.28
CA ASN A 271 -4.40 12.00 8.24
C ASN A 271 -4.00 10.54 7.92
N TYR A 272 -2.85 10.32 7.29
CA TYR A 272 -2.38 8.97 7.00
C TYR A 272 -2.28 8.10 8.26
N VAL A 273 -2.70 6.85 8.13
CA VAL A 273 -2.56 5.81 9.15
C VAL A 273 -1.81 4.64 8.55
N GLU A 274 -0.82 4.14 9.29
CA GLU A 274 -0.13 2.92 8.92
C GLU A 274 -1.12 1.76 8.76
N MET A 275 -0.97 1.00 7.68
CA MET A 275 -1.86 -0.10 7.35
C MET A 275 -1.09 -1.41 7.43
N THR A 276 -1.50 -2.31 8.32
CA THR A 276 -1.10 -3.72 8.21
C THR A 276 -2.05 -4.42 7.25
N SER A 277 -1.53 -5.31 6.40
CA SER A 277 -2.35 -6.05 5.46
C SER A 277 -1.89 -7.49 5.26
N ASP A 278 -2.84 -8.36 4.93
CA ASP A 278 -2.55 -9.69 4.39
C ASP A 278 -3.41 -9.94 3.15
N VAL A 279 -2.81 -10.62 2.17
CA VAL A 279 -3.46 -10.95 0.91
C VAL A 279 -3.18 -12.41 0.61
N VAL A 280 -4.24 -13.18 0.36
CA VAL A 280 -4.13 -14.61 0.04
C VAL A 280 -4.98 -14.90 -1.18
N ILE A 281 -4.43 -15.67 -2.12
CA ILE A 281 -5.15 -16.13 -3.31
C ILE A 281 -5.61 -17.55 -3.04
N LEU A 282 -6.93 -17.77 -3.08
CA LEU A 282 -7.55 -19.05 -2.79
C LEU A 282 -8.58 -19.38 -3.85
N LYS A 283 -8.61 -20.65 -4.26
CA LYS A 283 -9.70 -21.14 -5.10
C LYS A 283 -10.87 -21.53 -4.20
N ASP A 284 -12.09 -21.21 -4.59
CA ASP A 284 -13.28 -21.64 -3.87
C ASP A 284 -13.93 -22.82 -4.62
N PRO A 285 -13.93 -24.06 -4.11
CA PRO A 285 -14.54 -25.17 -4.84
C PRO A 285 -16.05 -25.03 -5.04
N ARG A 286 -16.75 -24.25 -4.20
CA ARG A 286 -18.21 -24.00 -4.34
C ARG A 286 -18.51 -23.03 -5.49
N LEU A 287 -17.57 -22.15 -5.76
CA LEU A 287 -17.59 -21.18 -6.86
C LEU A 287 -16.23 -21.28 -7.54
N PRO A 288 -16.03 -22.19 -8.52
CA PRO A 288 -14.73 -22.68 -9.00
C PRO A 288 -13.86 -21.60 -9.69
N LEU A 289 -13.58 -20.54 -8.95
CA LEU A 289 -12.97 -19.27 -9.30
C LEU A 289 -11.82 -19.03 -8.32
N ASN A 290 -10.81 -18.31 -8.78
CA ASN A 290 -9.79 -17.77 -7.89
C ASN A 290 -10.36 -16.53 -7.19
N PHE A 291 -10.10 -16.40 -5.91
CA PHE A 291 -10.45 -15.25 -5.11
C PHE A 291 -9.19 -14.66 -4.49
N VAL A 292 -9.10 -13.34 -4.57
CA VAL A 292 -8.23 -12.56 -3.69
C VAL A 292 -8.99 -12.36 -2.39
N HIS A 293 -8.40 -12.79 -1.28
CA HIS A 293 -8.82 -12.46 0.06
C HIS A 293 -7.91 -11.37 0.60
N LEU A 294 -8.51 -10.31 1.12
CA LEU A 294 -7.83 -9.11 1.57
C LEU A 294 -8.21 -8.86 3.03
N ALA A 295 -7.21 -8.59 3.87
CA ALA A 295 -7.37 -8.11 5.24
C ALA A 295 -6.58 -6.83 5.44
N LEU A 296 -7.21 -5.81 6.01
CA LEU A 296 -6.65 -4.49 6.23
C LEU A 296 -6.90 -4.05 7.66
N GLN A 297 -5.84 -3.79 8.41
CA GLN A 297 -5.91 -3.27 9.77
C GLN A 297 -5.23 -1.91 9.84
N PRO A 298 -5.99 -0.81 9.98
CA PRO A 298 -5.42 0.49 10.25
C PRO A 298 -4.79 0.48 11.65
N GLY A 299 -3.65 1.15 11.80
CA GLY A 299 -2.91 1.27 13.07
C GLY A 299 -3.61 2.09 14.14
N ARG A 300 -4.73 2.76 13.80
CA ARG A 300 -5.64 3.41 14.76
C ARG A 300 -7.08 3.32 14.27
N LEU A 301 -8.02 3.39 15.20
CA LEU A 301 -9.45 3.42 14.95
C LEU A 301 -10.03 4.70 15.53
N SER A 302 -10.45 5.63 14.66
CA SER A 302 -11.21 6.81 15.07
C SER A 302 -12.71 6.57 14.97
N VAL A 303 -13.44 6.97 16.01
CA VAL A 303 -14.89 6.77 16.15
C VAL A 303 -15.60 8.09 16.49
N GLU A 304 -16.84 8.20 16.08
CA GLU A 304 -17.74 9.32 16.42
C GLU A 304 -18.76 8.85 17.45
N ARG A 305 -19.08 9.70 18.44
CA ARG A 305 -20.16 9.45 19.39
C ARG A 305 -21.46 10.05 18.85
N LEU A 306 -22.48 9.21 18.68
CA LEU A 306 -23.81 9.58 18.22
C LEU A 306 -24.66 10.20 19.35
N ALA A 307 -25.71 10.92 18.96
CA ALA A 307 -26.65 11.56 19.89
C ALA A 307 -27.38 10.55 20.81
N ASP A 308 -27.55 9.30 20.36
CA ASP A 308 -28.15 8.22 21.15
C ASP A 308 -27.17 7.54 22.13
N GLY A 309 -25.93 8.03 22.20
CA GLY A 309 -24.88 7.53 23.09
C GLY A 309 -24.07 6.37 22.54
N ARG A 310 -24.41 5.82 21.36
CA ARG A 310 -23.58 4.81 20.68
C ARG A 310 -22.37 5.45 19.99
N TYR A 311 -21.40 4.63 19.63
CA TYR A 311 -20.25 5.00 18.81
C TYR A 311 -20.41 4.45 17.40
N TYR A 312 -19.80 5.15 16.45
CA TYR A 312 -19.89 4.86 15.02
C TYR A 312 -18.54 5.04 14.33
N PHE A 313 -18.24 4.17 13.39
CA PHE A 313 -17.26 4.42 12.35
C PHE A 313 -17.74 3.87 11.01
N ASN A 314 -17.22 4.43 9.91
CA ASN A 314 -17.35 3.84 8.58
C ASN A 314 -16.00 3.86 7.88
N PHE A 315 -15.60 2.68 7.39
CA PHE A 315 -14.50 2.60 6.44
C PHE A 315 -15.02 2.45 5.02
N ASN A 316 -14.60 3.33 4.14
CA ASN A 316 -14.74 3.18 2.70
C ASN A 316 -13.47 2.47 2.17
N LEU A 317 -13.65 1.27 1.62
CA LEU A 317 -12.61 0.49 0.97
C LEU A 317 -12.71 0.67 -0.54
N VAL A 318 -11.66 1.14 -1.19
CA VAL A 318 -11.53 1.16 -2.65
C VAL A 318 -10.48 0.13 -3.06
N VAL A 319 -10.86 -0.85 -3.87
CA VAL A 319 -9.95 -1.86 -4.42
C VAL A 319 -9.75 -1.61 -5.90
N THR A 320 -8.50 -1.64 -6.34
CA THR A 320 -8.09 -1.48 -7.73
C THR A 320 -7.15 -2.62 -8.13
N LEU A 321 -7.44 -3.24 -9.28
CA LEU A 321 -6.57 -4.20 -9.94
C LEU A 321 -6.11 -3.62 -11.28
N LYS A 322 -4.79 -3.56 -11.50
CA LYS A 322 -4.20 -3.06 -12.74
C LYS A 322 -3.30 -4.09 -13.43
N LYS A 323 -3.27 -4.01 -14.76
CA LYS A 323 -2.32 -4.71 -15.63
C LYS A 323 -1.75 -3.71 -16.65
N ASP A 324 -0.44 -3.52 -16.67
CA ASP A 324 0.24 -2.57 -17.56
C ASP A 324 -0.43 -1.18 -17.54
N ASP A 325 -0.66 -0.63 -16.34
CA ASP A 325 -1.38 0.62 -16.05
C ASP A 325 -2.87 0.71 -16.44
N ARG A 326 -3.41 -0.30 -17.13
CA ARG A 326 -4.84 -0.41 -17.42
C ARG A 326 -5.60 -0.95 -16.21
N PHE A 327 -6.78 -0.38 -15.95
CA PHE A 327 -7.70 -0.85 -14.92
C PHE A 327 -8.40 -2.12 -15.38
N ILE A 328 -8.29 -3.18 -14.60
CA ILE A 328 -8.95 -4.47 -14.85
C ILE A 328 -10.18 -4.62 -13.97
N LEU A 329 -10.07 -4.18 -12.72
CA LEU A 329 -11.17 -4.16 -11.77
C LEU A 329 -11.02 -2.92 -10.88
N GLN A 330 -12.12 -2.22 -10.63
CA GLN A 330 -12.20 -1.20 -9.60
C GLN A 330 -13.59 -1.23 -8.97
N TYR A 331 -13.63 -1.23 -7.64
CA TYR A 331 -14.87 -1.11 -6.90
C TYR A 331 -14.61 -0.48 -5.53
N ASP A 332 -15.67 0.02 -4.91
CA ASP A 332 -15.65 0.50 -3.53
C ASP A 332 -16.74 -0.15 -2.67
N LYS A 333 -16.51 -0.20 -1.36
CA LYS A 333 -17.42 -0.77 -0.36
C LYS A 333 -17.33 0.00 0.96
N ASP A 334 -18.47 0.38 1.50
CA ASP A 334 -18.56 0.92 2.87
C ASP A 334 -18.75 -0.16 3.93
N PHE A 335 -18.12 0.03 5.09
CA PHE A 335 -18.21 -0.84 6.27
C PHE A 335 -18.65 -0.02 7.49
N PRO A 336 -19.94 0.35 7.58
CA PRO A 336 -20.47 1.07 8.72
C PRO A 336 -20.61 0.13 9.93
N VAL A 337 -20.15 0.57 11.09
CA VAL A 337 -20.25 -0.17 12.35
C VAL A 337 -20.78 0.75 13.43
N TYR A 338 -21.79 0.26 14.16
CA TYR A 338 -22.35 0.90 15.34
C TYR A 338 -22.04 0.05 16.56
N MET A 339 -21.56 0.66 17.63
CA MET A 339 -21.12 -0.06 18.83
C MET A 339 -21.46 0.69 20.11
N THR A 340 -21.55 -0.04 21.20
CA THR A 340 -21.70 0.49 22.56
C THR A 340 -20.33 0.88 23.14
N GLN A 341 -20.33 1.64 24.25
CA GLN A 341 -19.10 1.93 25.00
C GLN A 341 -18.36 0.63 25.42
N ALA A 342 -19.11 -0.39 25.86
CA ALA A 342 -18.51 -1.65 26.30
C ALA A 342 -17.84 -2.43 25.16
N GLU A 343 -18.40 -2.38 23.95
CA GLU A 343 -17.78 -2.98 22.76
C GLU A 343 -16.54 -2.19 22.31
N LEU A 344 -16.55 -0.86 22.45
CA LEU A 344 -15.40 -0.01 22.16
C LEU A 344 -14.24 -0.29 23.11
N ASP A 345 -14.50 -0.33 24.42
CA ASP A 345 -13.49 -0.56 25.46
C ASP A 345 -13.00 -2.03 25.50
N GLY A 346 -13.81 -2.95 24.99
CA GLY A 346 -13.48 -4.37 24.91
C GLY A 346 -13.03 -4.79 23.51
N LEU A 347 -13.98 -5.20 22.67
CA LEU A 347 -13.77 -5.83 21.37
C LEU A 347 -12.93 -4.98 20.42
N PHE A 348 -13.19 -3.67 20.36
CA PHE A 348 -12.52 -2.74 19.43
C PHE A 348 -11.32 -2.00 20.04
N SER A 349 -10.94 -2.30 21.29
CA SER A 349 -9.83 -1.62 21.98
C SER A 349 -8.49 -1.77 21.26
N GLN A 350 -8.37 -2.78 20.39
CA GLN A 350 -7.17 -3.14 19.64
C GLN A 350 -7.27 -2.77 18.15
N GLY A 351 -8.31 -2.02 17.78
CA GLY A 351 -8.63 -1.65 16.41
C GLY A 351 -9.61 -2.62 15.75
N VAL A 352 -9.54 -2.71 14.43
CA VAL A 352 -10.47 -3.49 13.59
C VAL A 352 -9.74 -3.98 12.33
N ILE A 353 -10.12 -5.16 11.84
CA ILE A 353 -9.68 -5.65 10.53
C ILE A 353 -10.85 -5.52 9.55
N ILE A 354 -10.67 -4.75 8.49
CA ILE A 354 -11.59 -4.72 7.35
C ILE A 354 -11.16 -5.82 6.37
N ALA A 355 -12.04 -6.80 6.17
CA ALA A 355 -11.77 -7.91 5.27
C ALA A 355 -12.75 -7.93 4.10
N ASP A 356 -12.22 -8.26 2.93
CA ASP A 356 -13.01 -8.41 1.70
C ASP A 356 -12.50 -9.56 0.82
N ARG A 357 -13.33 -9.98 -0.12
CA ARG A 357 -12.94 -10.91 -1.18
C ARG A 357 -13.56 -10.52 -2.52
N PHE A 358 -12.82 -10.78 -3.58
CA PHE A 358 -13.28 -10.60 -4.95
C PHE A 358 -12.66 -11.67 -5.86
N PRO A 359 -13.37 -12.09 -6.92
CA PRO A 359 -12.86 -13.04 -7.88
C PRO A 359 -11.74 -12.39 -8.68
N VAL A 360 -10.87 -13.19 -9.28
CA VAL A 360 -9.80 -12.68 -10.14
C VAL A 360 -9.51 -13.66 -11.27
N VAL A 361 -9.36 -13.13 -12.49
CA VAL A 361 -8.93 -13.92 -13.65
C VAL A 361 -7.42 -14.15 -13.62
N GLU A 362 -6.93 -15.17 -14.34
CA GLU A 362 -5.51 -15.48 -14.42
C GLU A 362 -4.68 -14.33 -15.00
N GLY A 363 -3.47 -14.14 -14.49
CA GLY A 363 -2.55 -13.09 -14.93
C GLY A 363 -1.66 -12.54 -13.81
N GLU A 364 -0.89 -11.53 -14.18
CA GLU A 364 -0.05 -10.76 -13.26
C GLU A 364 -0.65 -9.37 -13.14
N TYR A 365 -0.85 -8.92 -11.89
CA TYR A 365 -1.55 -7.70 -11.59
C TYR A 365 -0.90 -6.93 -10.46
N LYS A 366 -1.09 -5.62 -10.50
CA LYS A 366 -0.84 -4.72 -9.39
C LYS A 366 -2.15 -4.52 -8.63
N LEU A 367 -2.23 -5.05 -7.41
CA LEU A 367 -3.35 -4.87 -6.49
C LEU A 367 -3.09 -3.65 -5.61
N MET A 368 -4.07 -2.76 -5.53
CA MET A 368 -4.06 -1.60 -4.66
C MET A 368 -5.37 -1.60 -3.86
N ALA A 369 -5.28 -1.33 -2.56
CA ALA A 369 -6.47 -1.09 -1.74
C ALA A 369 -6.26 0.14 -0.86
N ILE A 370 -7.26 1.01 -0.85
CA ILE A 370 -7.29 2.24 -0.06
C ILE A 370 -8.43 2.11 0.94
N LEU A 371 -8.14 2.36 2.21
CA LEU A 371 -9.10 2.32 3.29
C LEU A 371 -9.21 3.71 3.91
N ARG A 372 -10.37 4.35 3.80
CA ARG A 372 -10.66 5.68 4.35
C ARG A 372 -11.64 5.60 5.50
N ASN A 373 -11.28 6.10 6.67
CA ASN A 373 -12.22 6.36 7.75
C ASN A 373 -13.01 7.64 7.45
N SER A 374 -14.34 7.54 7.40
CA SER A 374 -15.21 8.68 7.11
C SER A 374 -15.36 9.66 8.29
N VAL A 375 -14.95 9.27 9.51
CA VAL A 375 -15.11 10.09 10.72
C VAL A 375 -14.15 11.28 10.73
N ASN A 376 -12.90 11.06 10.33
CA ASN A 376 -11.85 12.07 10.39
C ASN A 376 -10.93 12.08 9.17
N ASP A 377 -11.37 11.46 8.07
CA ASP A 377 -10.61 11.34 6.83
C ASP A 377 -9.24 10.67 6.99
N GLU A 378 -9.08 9.79 7.99
CA GLU A 378 -7.92 8.90 8.05
C GLU A 378 -7.87 8.01 6.81
N ILE A 379 -6.67 7.88 6.23
CA ILE A 379 -6.47 7.03 5.06
C ILE A 379 -5.27 6.13 5.31
N GLY A 380 -5.45 4.84 5.06
CA GLY A 380 -4.34 3.93 4.86
C GLY A 380 -4.48 3.23 3.51
N PHE A 381 -3.38 2.68 3.02
CA PHE A 381 -3.36 2.00 1.73
C PHE A 381 -2.40 0.81 1.76
N MET A 382 -2.61 -0.11 0.83
CA MET A 382 -1.72 -1.22 0.55
C MET A 382 -1.47 -1.33 -0.95
N GLU A 383 -0.30 -1.82 -1.32
CA GLU A 383 0.04 -2.20 -2.68
C GLU A 383 0.72 -3.57 -2.69
N ARG A 384 0.32 -4.45 -3.61
CA ARG A 384 0.95 -5.76 -3.77
C ARG A 384 0.93 -6.20 -5.23
N SER A 385 2.02 -6.79 -5.71
CA SER A 385 2.00 -7.54 -6.96
C SER A 385 1.43 -8.93 -6.69
N ILE A 386 0.43 -9.33 -7.48
CA ILE A 386 -0.18 -10.65 -7.38
C ILE A 386 -0.08 -11.38 -8.71
N LYS A 387 0.10 -12.70 -8.64
CA LYS A 387 0.22 -13.57 -9.80
C LYS A 387 -0.71 -14.78 -9.65
N ILE A 388 -1.65 -14.89 -10.57
CA ILE A 388 -2.61 -15.98 -10.65
C ILE A 388 -2.28 -16.77 -11.90
N VAL A 389 -1.96 -18.05 -11.74
CA VAL A 389 -1.59 -18.95 -12.85
C VAL A 389 -2.58 -20.09 -12.90
N GLU A 390 -3.09 -20.39 -14.10
CA GLU A 390 -3.76 -21.66 -14.37
C GLU A 390 -2.70 -22.76 -14.39
N GLY A 391 -2.69 -23.61 -13.37
CA GLY A 391 -1.78 -24.75 -13.33
C GLY A 391 -2.24 -25.88 -14.26
N ASN A 392 -1.30 -26.70 -14.72
CA ASN A 392 -1.60 -27.96 -15.40
C ASN A 392 -2.55 -28.82 -14.53
N PRO A 393 -3.75 -29.21 -15.00
CA PRO A 393 -4.68 -30.04 -14.25
C PRO A 393 -4.11 -31.38 -13.76
N ALA A 394 -3.09 -31.91 -14.44
CA ALA A 394 -2.39 -33.14 -14.05
C ALA A 394 -1.41 -32.97 -12.88
N LEU A 395 -1.06 -31.72 -12.52
CA LEU A 395 -0.14 -31.43 -11.41
C LEU A 395 -0.92 -30.88 -10.19
N PRO A 396 -0.70 -31.46 -9.01
CA PRO A 396 -1.38 -31.00 -7.80
C PRO A 396 -0.80 -29.66 -7.33
N ARG A 397 -1.62 -28.85 -6.66
CA ARG A 397 -1.20 -27.54 -6.13
C ARG A 397 -1.63 -27.35 -4.69
N ILE A 398 -0.84 -26.59 -3.94
CA ILE A 398 -1.17 -26.13 -2.59
C ILE A 398 -1.28 -24.60 -2.57
N SER A 399 -2.24 -24.08 -1.81
CA SER A 399 -2.36 -22.65 -1.56
C SER A 399 -1.21 -22.13 -0.70
N ASP A 400 -1.07 -20.80 -0.65
CA ASP A 400 -0.29 -20.18 0.43
C ASP A 400 -0.86 -20.62 1.80
N PRO A 401 0.00 -20.79 2.83
CA PRO A 401 -0.47 -21.12 4.16
C PRO A 401 -1.37 -20.02 4.72
N LEU A 402 -2.57 -20.38 5.17
CA LEU A 402 -3.44 -19.48 5.90
C LEU A 402 -3.37 -19.80 7.40
N ILE A 403 -2.69 -18.96 8.17
CA ILE A 403 -2.39 -19.21 9.58
C ILE A 403 -3.49 -18.61 10.46
N SER A 404 -4.08 -19.43 11.33
CA SER A 404 -5.13 -19.00 12.27
C SER A 404 -4.67 -19.03 13.72
N TYR A 405 -5.11 -18.07 14.53
CA TYR A 405 -4.92 -18.04 16.00
C TYR A 405 -5.99 -18.84 16.77
N GLY A 406 -6.57 -19.86 16.14
CA GLY A 406 -7.50 -20.77 16.80
C GLY A 406 -8.10 -21.76 15.82
N GLN A 407 -9.08 -22.53 16.29
CA GLN A 407 -9.89 -23.35 15.39
C GLN A 407 -10.97 -22.47 14.75
N GLY A 408 -11.01 -22.52 13.41
CA GLY A 408 -12.04 -21.87 12.63
C GLY A 408 -13.43 -22.46 12.88
N ALA A 409 -14.46 -21.62 12.89
CA ALA A 409 -15.84 -22.09 13.01
C ALA A 409 -16.34 -22.65 11.67
N GLU A 410 -17.00 -23.80 11.70
CA GLU A 410 -17.74 -24.33 10.56
C GLU A 410 -19.01 -23.49 10.34
N GLN A 411 -19.09 -22.84 9.19
CA GLN A 411 -20.18 -22.00 8.74
C GLN A 411 -20.38 -22.20 7.24
N THR A 412 -21.55 -22.70 6.86
CA THR A 412 -21.86 -23.01 5.46
C THR A 412 -22.54 -21.86 4.72
N ASP A 413 -23.11 -20.91 5.45
CA ASP A 413 -23.99 -19.89 4.88
C ASP A 413 -23.22 -18.74 4.24
N GLY A 414 -23.34 -18.61 2.93
CA GLY A 414 -22.73 -17.54 2.15
C GLY A 414 -21.20 -17.56 2.09
N TYR A 415 -20.69 -16.56 1.38
CA TYR A 415 -19.29 -16.36 1.03
C TYR A 415 -18.74 -15.19 1.82
N ALA A 416 -17.91 -15.49 2.83
CA ALA A 416 -17.16 -14.51 3.59
C ALA A 416 -15.68 -14.52 3.17
N PRO A 417 -14.95 -13.41 3.37
CA PRO A 417 -13.49 -13.41 3.30
C PRO A 417 -12.89 -14.44 4.27
N PHE A 418 -11.79 -15.09 3.88
CA PHE A 418 -11.07 -16.11 4.65
C PHE A 418 -11.95 -17.28 5.14
N ARG A 419 -13.04 -17.56 4.42
CA ARG A 419 -13.84 -18.77 4.59
C ARG A 419 -13.61 -19.71 3.41
N ILE A 420 -13.09 -20.90 3.68
CA ILE A 420 -12.70 -21.90 2.68
C ILE A 420 -13.41 -23.20 2.99
N MET A 421 -14.10 -23.80 2.02
CA MET A 421 -14.83 -25.07 2.18
C MET A 421 -15.70 -25.12 3.46
N GLY A 422 -16.37 -24.00 3.78
CA GLY A 422 -17.23 -23.89 4.97
C GLY A 422 -16.51 -23.65 6.29
N ARG A 423 -15.18 -23.46 6.32
CA ARG A 423 -14.43 -23.13 7.54
C ARG A 423 -13.97 -21.69 7.53
N SER A 424 -14.35 -20.93 8.55
CA SER A 424 -13.95 -19.53 8.72
C SER A 424 -12.62 -19.46 9.44
N VAL A 425 -11.62 -18.82 8.85
CA VAL A 425 -10.29 -18.71 9.44
C VAL A 425 -10.14 -17.39 10.19
N LYS A 426 -9.70 -17.46 11.45
CA LYS A 426 -9.40 -16.26 12.26
C LYS A 426 -8.02 -15.74 11.85
N ILE A 427 -7.99 -14.58 11.22
CA ILE A 427 -6.80 -14.02 10.57
C ILE A 427 -6.09 -12.99 11.45
N GLU A 428 -4.76 -12.99 11.41
CA GLU A 428 -3.91 -11.97 12.02
C GLU A 428 -3.01 -11.37 10.94
N PRO A 429 -3.33 -10.19 10.38
CA PRO A 429 -2.58 -9.61 9.27
C PRO A 429 -1.09 -9.41 9.54
N LYS A 430 -0.69 -9.16 10.80
CA LYS A 430 0.73 -9.00 11.16
C LYS A 430 1.51 -10.32 11.13
N GLN A 431 0.81 -11.46 11.14
CA GLN A 431 1.40 -12.80 11.32
C GLN A 431 2.22 -12.90 12.63
N VAL A 432 1.78 -12.22 13.69
CA VAL A 432 2.39 -12.25 15.02
C VAL A 432 1.42 -12.88 16.00
N PHE A 433 1.86 -13.92 16.70
CA PHE A 433 1.05 -14.72 17.61
C PHE A 433 1.70 -14.78 19.01
N GLY A 434 0.89 -14.89 20.05
CA GLY A 434 1.33 -15.06 21.43
C GLY A 434 1.66 -16.51 21.77
N LEU A 435 2.33 -16.72 22.91
CA LEU A 435 2.75 -18.04 23.38
C LEU A 435 1.60 -19.01 23.67
N LYS A 436 0.40 -18.50 23.97
CA LYS A 436 -0.81 -19.29 24.25
C LYS A 436 -1.76 -19.40 23.06
N ASP A 437 -1.47 -18.75 21.93
CA ASP A 437 -2.33 -18.85 20.76
C ASP A 437 -2.32 -20.26 20.20
N VAL A 438 -3.50 -20.77 19.84
CA VAL A 438 -3.63 -22.07 19.19
C VAL A 438 -3.41 -21.89 17.69
N ILE A 439 -2.17 -22.04 17.25
CA ILE A 439 -1.78 -21.78 15.86
C ILE A 439 -2.17 -22.96 14.98
N THR A 440 -3.09 -22.71 14.04
CA THR A 440 -3.59 -23.71 13.09
C THR A 440 -3.46 -23.17 11.67
N PRO A 441 -2.40 -23.54 10.93
CA PRO A 441 -2.35 -23.35 9.49
C PRO A 441 -3.35 -24.23 8.75
N TYR A 442 -3.92 -23.63 7.70
CA TYR A 442 -4.80 -24.25 6.72
C TYR A 442 -4.13 -24.20 5.35
N PHE A 443 -4.22 -25.32 4.63
CA PHE A 443 -3.75 -25.45 3.26
C PHE A 443 -4.87 -25.97 2.38
N LEU A 444 -5.24 -25.21 1.35
CA LEU A 444 -6.12 -25.72 0.30
C LEU A 444 -5.25 -26.47 -0.72
N VAL A 445 -5.54 -27.75 -0.89
CA VAL A 445 -4.90 -28.62 -1.87
C VAL A 445 -5.84 -28.82 -3.04
N GLU A 446 -5.38 -28.49 -4.23
CA GLU A 446 -6.03 -28.83 -5.49
C GLU A 446 -5.36 -30.09 -6.05
N ARG A 447 -5.97 -31.26 -5.83
CA ARG A 447 -5.49 -32.52 -6.37
C ARG A 447 -5.80 -32.65 -7.86
N ARG A 448 -6.99 -32.20 -8.28
CA ARG A 448 -7.47 -32.22 -9.67
C ARG A 448 -7.32 -33.62 -10.30
N GLU A 449 -6.58 -33.75 -11.40
CA GLU A 449 -6.40 -35.01 -12.14
C GLU A 449 -5.13 -35.78 -11.72
N ALA A 450 -4.43 -35.32 -10.68
CA ALA A 450 -3.17 -35.92 -10.24
C ALA A 450 -3.38 -37.33 -9.66
N LYS A 451 -2.68 -38.30 -10.26
CA LYS A 451 -2.74 -39.72 -9.88
C LYS A 451 -1.61 -40.10 -8.90
N GLY A 452 -1.79 -41.21 -8.20
CA GLY A 452 -0.78 -41.80 -7.31
C GLY A 452 -0.90 -41.38 -5.84
N ASP A 453 -0.06 -41.97 -5.00
CA ASP A 453 -0.04 -41.73 -3.55
C ASP A 453 0.67 -40.42 -3.22
N LEU A 454 -0.09 -39.32 -3.26
CA LEU A 454 0.39 -37.99 -2.94
C LEU A 454 0.34 -37.74 -1.43
N ARG A 455 1.31 -37.01 -0.89
CA ARG A 455 1.34 -36.63 0.54
C ARG A 455 1.47 -35.12 0.68
N ILE A 456 0.85 -34.54 1.69
CA ILE A 456 1.18 -33.19 2.15
C ILE A 456 2.23 -33.29 3.26
N ARG A 457 3.31 -32.53 3.13
CA ARG A 457 4.35 -32.35 4.15
C ARG A 457 4.34 -30.91 4.63
N ILE A 458 4.16 -30.70 5.94
CA ILE A 458 4.22 -29.40 6.58
C ILE A 458 5.47 -29.33 7.44
N GLU A 459 6.26 -28.29 7.23
CA GLU A 459 7.49 -28.03 7.95
C GLU A 459 7.40 -26.68 8.68
N VAL A 460 7.81 -26.65 9.93
CA VAL A 460 7.95 -25.44 10.75
C VAL A 460 9.40 -25.34 11.17
N GLU A 461 10.09 -24.29 10.73
CA GLU A 461 11.52 -24.09 10.95
C GLU A 461 11.77 -22.73 11.58
N SER A 462 12.57 -22.68 12.65
CA SER A 462 13.04 -21.42 13.24
C SER A 462 14.02 -20.73 12.29
N LEU A 463 13.83 -19.43 12.08
CA LEU A 463 14.74 -18.57 11.32
C LEU A 463 15.91 -18.06 12.18
N ASN A 464 15.91 -18.35 13.49
CA ASN A 464 17.01 -17.99 14.38
C ASN A 464 18.03 -19.15 14.45
N PRO A 465 19.26 -18.98 13.90
CA PRO A 465 20.27 -20.03 13.91
C PRO A 465 20.80 -20.38 15.31
N GLU A 466 20.69 -19.46 16.29
CA GLU A 466 21.11 -19.70 17.67
C GLU A 466 20.07 -20.51 18.47
N LYS A 467 18.82 -20.52 18.01
CA LYS A 467 17.70 -21.25 18.60
C LYS A 467 17.04 -22.14 17.54
N PRO A 468 17.72 -23.22 17.10
CA PRO A 468 17.19 -24.08 16.06
C PRO A 468 15.94 -24.81 16.55
N PHE A 469 14.91 -24.81 15.72
CA PHE A 469 13.69 -25.58 15.92
C PHE A 469 13.25 -26.08 14.56
N PHE A 470 12.90 -27.36 14.49
CA PHE A 470 12.32 -27.95 13.29
C PHE A 470 11.26 -28.97 13.69
N LYS A 471 10.09 -28.88 13.05
CA LYS A 471 9.03 -29.87 13.19
C LYS A 471 8.41 -30.17 11.83
N GLU A 472 8.14 -31.45 11.59
CA GLU A 472 7.51 -31.93 10.38
C GLU A 472 6.23 -32.71 10.68
N TYR A 473 5.25 -32.58 9.80
CA TYR A 473 4.03 -33.38 9.75
C TYR A 473 3.79 -33.87 8.32
N ALA A 474 3.44 -35.14 8.15
CA ALA A 474 3.14 -35.71 6.85
C ALA A 474 1.79 -36.45 6.88
N VAL A 475 0.95 -36.21 5.88
CA VAL A 475 -0.36 -36.86 5.74
C VAL A 475 -0.60 -37.28 4.30
N LEU A 476 -1.16 -38.48 4.10
CA LEU A 476 -1.57 -38.95 2.78
C LEU A 476 -2.78 -38.15 2.28
N LEU A 477 -2.71 -37.65 1.05
CA LEU A 477 -3.82 -36.95 0.42
C LEU A 477 -4.86 -37.97 -0.06
N PRO A 478 -6.15 -37.79 0.25
CA PRO A 478 -7.18 -38.70 -0.22
C PRO A 478 -7.24 -38.71 -1.75
N SER A 479 -7.66 -39.85 -2.33
CA SER A 479 -7.70 -40.06 -3.78
C SER A 479 -8.96 -39.52 -4.46
N ASP A 480 -10.04 -39.36 -3.70
CA ASP A 480 -11.40 -39.30 -4.27
C ASP A 480 -11.96 -37.88 -4.40
N ASP A 481 -11.37 -36.89 -3.72
CA ASP A 481 -11.78 -35.48 -3.81
C ASP A 481 -10.77 -34.68 -4.66
N PRO A 482 -11.21 -33.85 -5.62
CA PRO A 482 -10.32 -32.92 -6.31
C PRO A 482 -9.81 -31.78 -5.41
N TYR A 483 -10.47 -31.48 -4.28
CA TYR A 483 -10.08 -30.37 -3.39
C TYR A 483 -10.10 -30.79 -1.92
N PHE A 484 -9.06 -30.43 -1.16
CA PHE A 484 -8.98 -30.70 0.27
C PHE A 484 -8.53 -29.47 1.05
N LEU A 485 -9.19 -29.20 2.17
CA LEU A 485 -8.69 -28.24 3.14
C LEU A 485 -8.01 -29.00 4.28
N PHE A 486 -6.68 -28.87 4.36
CA PHE A 486 -5.87 -29.53 5.38
C PHE A 486 -5.54 -28.56 6.52
N PRO A 487 -6.19 -28.69 7.69
CA PRO A 487 -5.77 -27.99 8.90
C PRO A 487 -4.66 -28.76 9.63
N LYS A 488 -3.73 -28.04 10.24
CA LYS A 488 -2.78 -28.64 11.18
C LYS A 488 -2.51 -27.73 12.36
N THR A 489 -3.05 -28.06 13.53
CA THR A 489 -2.65 -27.37 14.76
C THR A 489 -1.19 -27.72 15.09
N LEU A 490 -0.38 -26.68 15.27
CA LEU A 490 1.04 -26.80 15.59
C LEU A 490 1.24 -27.10 17.07
N ASP A 491 2.35 -27.78 17.38
CA ASP A 491 2.82 -27.89 18.76
C ASP A 491 3.21 -26.49 19.29
N PRO A 492 3.15 -26.23 20.61
CA PRO A 492 3.59 -24.94 21.16
C PRO A 492 5.00 -24.57 20.71
N LEU A 493 5.16 -23.35 20.23
CA LEU A 493 6.40 -22.84 19.66
C LEU A 493 7.06 -21.84 20.62
N PRO A 494 8.38 -21.91 20.83
CA PRO A 494 9.13 -20.86 21.53
C PRO A 494 9.04 -19.50 20.84
N THR A 495 9.34 -18.42 21.55
CA THR A 495 9.49 -17.08 20.96
C THR A 495 10.54 -17.07 19.85
N GLY A 496 10.20 -16.49 18.71
CA GLY A 496 11.07 -16.40 17.55
C GLY A 496 10.31 -16.23 16.23
N ASP A 497 11.06 -16.10 15.15
CA ASP A 497 10.53 -16.04 13.79
C ASP A 497 10.61 -17.42 13.13
N TYR A 498 9.56 -17.82 12.41
CA TYR A 498 9.42 -19.15 11.85
C TYR A 498 9.04 -19.09 10.37
N ALA A 499 9.60 -20.02 9.58
CA ALA A 499 9.11 -20.35 8.26
C ALA A 499 8.17 -21.57 8.34
N LEU A 500 6.92 -21.39 7.90
CA LEU A 500 5.96 -22.45 7.67
C LEU A 500 5.96 -22.82 6.20
N ARG A 501 6.23 -24.08 5.86
CA ARG A 501 6.23 -24.58 4.48
C ARG A 501 5.24 -25.72 4.32
N GLY A 502 4.40 -25.64 3.29
CA GLY A 502 3.54 -26.73 2.84
C GLY A 502 4.05 -27.26 1.51
N LYS A 503 4.30 -28.57 1.43
CA LYS A 503 4.80 -29.27 0.25
C LYS A 503 3.83 -30.36 -0.15
N ILE A 504 3.58 -30.50 -1.45
CA ILE A 504 2.98 -31.70 -2.01
C ILE A 504 4.11 -32.61 -2.49
N MET A 505 4.11 -33.83 -1.99
CA MET A 505 5.08 -34.87 -2.27
C MET A 505 4.45 -35.91 -3.20
N GLY A 506 5.20 -36.36 -4.20
CA GLY A 506 4.85 -37.51 -5.03
C GLY A 506 5.16 -38.84 -4.34
N PRO A 507 4.80 -39.97 -4.97
CA PRO A 507 5.03 -41.31 -4.43
C PRO A 507 6.50 -41.59 -4.12
N ASP A 508 7.40 -41.06 -4.94
CA ASP A 508 8.86 -41.22 -4.85
C ASP A 508 9.54 -40.12 -4.02
N ASP A 509 8.80 -39.45 -3.11
CA ASP A 509 9.26 -38.33 -2.28
C ASP A 509 9.78 -37.11 -3.06
N THR A 510 9.41 -36.98 -4.34
CA THR A 510 9.67 -35.78 -5.14
C THR A 510 8.76 -34.63 -4.71
N VAL A 511 9.30 -33.43 -4.52
CA VAL A 511 8.49 -32.23 -4.26
C VAL A 511 7.80 -31.78 -5.55
N LEU A 512 6.48 -31.90 -5.61
CA LEU A 512 5.66 -31.50 -6.77
C LEU A 512 5.26 -30.04 -6.71
N HIS A 513 5.00 -29.51 -5.51
CA HIS A 513 4.61 -28.12 -5.31
C HIS A 513 4.95 -27.67 -3.89
N VAL A 514 5.34 -26.41 -3.71
CA VAL A 514 5.67 -25.84 -2.40
C VAL A 514 5.16 -24.42 -2.26
N ARG A 515 4.70 -24.08 -1.05
CA ARG A 515 4.40 -22.73 -0.60
C ARG A 515 4.94 -22.49 0.80
N GLN A 516 5.24 -21.23 1.09
CA GLN A 516 5.78 -20.84 2.38
C GLN A 516 5.20 -19.52 2.87
N LYS A 517 5.14 -19.36 4.19
CA LYS A 517 4.79 -18.11 4.87
C LYS A 517 5.63 -17.97 6.13
N ILE A 518 6.03 -16.73 6.45
CA ILE A 518 6.76 -16.41 7.67
C ILE A 518 5.77 -15.88 8.70
N PHE A 519 5.97 -16.27 9.96
CA PHE A 519 5.21 -15.75 11.10
C PHE A 519 6.10 -15.68 12.34
N GLN A 520 5.66 -14.91 13.33
CA GLN A 520 6.39 -14.66 14.56
C GLN A 520 5.61 -15.16 15.77
N ILE A 521 6.34 -15.71 16.75
CA ILE A 521 5.86 -15.92 18.12
C ILE A 521 6.46 -14.84 19.00
N ALA A 522 5.63 -13.94 19.52
CA ALA A 522 6.06 -12.89 20.44
C ALA A 522 6.30 -13.45 21.86
N PRO A 523 7.05 -12.76 22.73
CA PRO A 523 7.29 -13.19 24.11
C PRO A 523 6.06 -13.03 25.03
N HIS A 524 4.99 -12.41 24.56
CA HIS A 524 3.77 -12.20 25.32
C HIS A 524 2.89 -13.46 25.35
N ALA A 525 2.26 -13.72 26.49
CA ALA A 525 1.40 -14.90 26.67
C ALA A 525 0.20 -14.89 25.71
N GLU A 526 -0.53 -13.78 25.63
CA GLU A 526 -1.67 -13.59 24.75
C GLU A 526 -1.48 -12.29 23.98
N ILE A 527 -1.73 -12.30 22.68
CA ILE A 527 -1.80 -11.10 21.86
C ILE A 527 -3.28 -10.85 21.58
N PRO A 528 -3.79 -9.65 21.90
CA PRO A 528 -5.14 -9.31 21.51
C PRO A 528 -5.29 -9.24 19.98
N HIS A 529 -6.24 -9.98 19.43
CA HIS A 529 -6.54 -9.97 18.00
C HIS A 529 -7.78 -9.12 17.71
N ALA A 530 -7.65 -8.20 16.75
CA ALA A 530 -8.72 -7.29 16.38
C ALA A 530 -9.91 -8.04 15.73
N PRO A 531 -11.15 -7.57 15.94
CA PRO A 531 -12.34 -8.13 15.29
C PRO A 531 -12.29 -7.92 13.77
N VAL A 532 -12.78 -8.91 13.02
CA VAL A 532 -12.92 -8.82 11.57
C VAL A 532 -14.31 -8.30 11.22
N VAL A 533 -14.36 -7.19 10.51
CA VAL A 533 -15.55 -6.63 9.88
C VAL A 533 -15.51 -6.95 8.39
N SER A 534 -16.55 -7.60 7.89
CA SER A 534 -16.66 -7.98 6.48
C SER A 534 -18.12 -8.05 6.03
N LYS A 535 -18.34 -8.07 4.72
CA LYS A 535 -19.66 -8.35 4.12
C LYS A 535 -19.71 -9.82 3.70
N ILE A 536 -20.81 -10.49 4.05
CA ILE A 536 -21.07 -11.86 3.64
C ILE A 536 -22.01 -11.83 2.44
N VAL A 537 -21.56 -12.37 1.30
CA VAL A 537 -22.40 -12.54 0.11
C VAL A 537 -23.21 -13.81 0.28
N LYS A 538 -24.55 -13.72 0.29
CA LYS A 538 -25.41 -14.91 0.43
C LYS A 538 -25.37 -15.76 -0.83
N ASP A 539 -25.69 -17.05 -0.72
CA ASP A 539 -25.65 -17.97 -1.88
C ASP A 539 -26.52 -17.52 -3.06
N LYS A 540 -27.69 -16.94 -2.78
CA LYS A 540 -28.57 -16.37 -3.81
C LYS A 540 -27.98 -15.18 -4.56
N ASP A 541 -27.02 -14.47 -3.96
CA ASP A 541 -26.40 -13.25 -4.50
C ASP A 541 -25.00 -13.54 -5.10
N ALA A 542 -24.55 -14.80 -5.06
CA ALA A 542 -23.20 -15.19 -5.47
C ALA A 542 -22.92 -15.05 -6.98
N SER A 543 -23.96 -14.96 -7.81
CA SER A 543 -23.83 -14.64 -9.25
C SER A 543 -23.13 -13.31 -9.51
N TYR A 544 -23.16 -12.38 -8.55
CA TYR A 544 -22.41 -11.14 -8.60
C TYR A 544 -20.91 -11.37 -8.87
N TYR A 545 -20.32 -12.44 -8.34
CA TYR A 545 -18.90 -12.74 -8.60
C TYR A 545 -18.63 -13.09 -10.06
N TYR A 546 -19.56 -13.76 -10.75
CA TYR A 546 -19.41 -14.02 -12.18
C TYR A 546 -19.54 -12.74 -13.02
N VAL A 547 -20.36 -11.78 -12.58
CA VAL A 547 -20.44 -10.45 -13.21
C VAL A 547 -19.11 -9.70 -13.09
N LEU A 548 -18.47 -9.73 -11.91
CA LEU A 548 -17.14 -9.13 -11.73
C LEU A 548 -16.10 -9.80 -12.63
N LEU A 549 -16.05 -11.13 -12.62
CA LEU A 549 -15.11 -11.91 -13.44
C LEU A 549 -15.32 -11.64 -14.95
N ALA A 550 -16.57 -11.51 -15.40
CA ALA A 550 -16.90 -11.21 -16.79
C ALA A 550 -16.39 -9.82 -17.23
N LYS A 551 -16.47 -8.82 -16.34
CA LYS A 551 -15.89 -7.49 -16.58
C LYS A 551 -14.37 -7.56 -16.68
N GLU A 552 -13.71 -8.31 -15.81
CA GLU A 552 -12.27 -8.54 -15.89
C GLU A 552 -11.87 -9.18 -17.23
N TYR A 553 -12.60 -10.22 -17.67
CA TYR A 553 -12.37 -10.84 -18.98
C TYR A 553 -12.56 -9.87 -20.15
N ASP A 554 -13.56 -8.99 -20.11
CA ASP A 554 -13.77 -7.96 -21.13
C ASP A 554 -12.62 -6.94 -21.16
N GLU A 555 -12.12 -6.50 -20.00
CA GLU A 555 -10.99 -5.56 -19.91
C GLU A 555 -9.68 -6.16 -20.40
N ILE A 556 -9.45 -7.46 -20.24
CA ILE A 556 -8.28 -8.15 -20.81
C ILE A 556 -8.46 -8.57 -22.28
N GLY A 557 -9.62 -8.30 -22.88
CA GLY A 557 -9.91 -8.57 -24.30
C GLY A 557 -10.40 -10.00 -24.60
N SER A 558 -10.71 -10.80 -23.58
CA SER A 558 -11.21 -12.17 -23.71
C SER A 558 -12.75 -12.20 -23.83
N ALA A 559 -13.29 -11.69 -24.95
CA ALA A 559 -14.73 -11.55 -25.14
C ALA A 559 -15.52 -12.88 -25.00
N SER A 560 -14.96 -14.01 -25.42
CA SER A 560 -15.61 -15.33 -25.29
C SER A 560 -15.74 -15.78 -23.82
N GLN A 561 -14.70 -15.56 -23.01
CA GLN A 561 -14.72 -15.88 -21.58
C GLN A 561 -15.63 -14.92 -20.81
N ALA A 562 -15.66 -13.64 -21.21
CA ALA A 562 -16.61 -12.67 -20.67
C ALA A 562 -18.06 -13.09 -20.91
N ASP A 563 -18.41 -13.47 -22.14
CA ASP A 563 -19.75 -13.97 -22.49
C ASP A 563 -20.15 -15.20 -21.66
N ALA A 564 -19.25 -16.18 -21.53
CA ALA A 564 -19.48 -17.38 -20.74
C ALA A 564 -19.71 -17.07 -19.25
N ALA A 565 -18.92 -16.16 -18.68
CA ALA A 565 -19.07 -15.72 -17.29
C ALA A 565 -20.39 -14.97 -17.06
N TYR A 566 -20.80 -14.08 -17.98
CA TYR A 566 -22.10 -13.42 -17.91
C TYR A 566 -23.26 -14.42 -17.98
N ARG A 567 -23.22 -15.39 -18.92
CA ARG A 567 -24.24 -16.45 -18.99
C ARG A 567 -24.33 -17.24 -17.69
N THR A 568 -23.20 -17.62 -17.11
CA THR A 568 -23.14 -18.30 -15.81
C THR A 568 -23.79 -17.46 -14.70
N ALA A 569 -23.62 -16.13 -14.73
CA ALA A 569 -24.28 -15.24 -13.78
C ALA A 569 -25.82 -15.22 -13.96
N LEU A 570 -26.31 -15.40 -15.19
CA LEU A 570 -27.72 -15.38 -15.56
C LEU A 570 -28.43 -16.73 -15.38
N ASP A 571 -27.69 -17.84 -15.26
CA ASP A 571 -28.26 -19.18 -15.04
C ASP A 571 -28.91 -19.36 -13.65
N ARG A 572 -28.77 -18.38 -12.75
CA ARG A 572 -29.39 -18.40 -11.42
C ARG A 572 -30.85 -17.96 -11.48
N GLN A 573 -31.72 -18.61 -10.68
CA GLN A 573 -33.11 -18.19 -10.52
C GLN A 573 -33.39 -17.63 -9.11
N PRO A 574 -34.07 -16.47 -9.00
CA PRO A 574 -34.41 -15.56 -10.09
C PRO A 574 -33.17 -14.89 -10.70
N VAL A 575 -33.22 -14.58 -12.01
CA VAL A 575 -32.11 -13.95 -12.74
C VAL A 575 -31.80 -12.57 -12.15
N PRO A 576 -30.58 -12.25 -11.69
CA PRO A 576 -30.31 -10.94 -11.09
C PRO A 576 -30.43 -9.82 -12.13
N ALA A 577 -31.22 -8.77 -11.82
CA ALA A 577 -31.42 -7.66 -12.75
C ALA A 577 -30.11 -6.93 -13.10
N ASP A 578 -29.24 -6.72 -12.12
CA ASP A 578 -27.93 -6.09 -12.33
C ASP A 578 -27.01 -6.92 -13.24
N ALA A 579 -27.12 -8.26 -13.20
CA ALA A 579 -26.39 -9.13 -14.12
C ALA A 579 -26.88 -8.97 -15.57
N VAL A 580 -28.21 -8.84 -15.77
CA VAL A 580 -28.79 -8.60 -17.11
C VAL A 580 -28.32 -7.25 -17.66
N LYS A 581 -28.38 -6.18 -16.84
CA LYS A 581 -27.92 -4.84 -17.24
C LYS A 581 -26.42 -4.84 -17.60
N ALA A 582 -25.59 -5.52 -16.81
CA ALA A 582 -24.16 -5.64 -17.09
C ALA A 582 -23.89 -6.44 -18.39
N TYR A 583 -24.59 -7.55 -18.61
CA TYR A 583 -24.45 -8.34 -19.83
C TYR A 583 -24.95 -7.57 -21.07
N ALA A 584 -26.06 -6.83 -20.95
CA ALA A 584 -26.56 -5.97 -22.02
C ALA A 584 -25.53 -4.89 -22.42
N ALA A 585 -24.86 -4.27 -21.45
CA ALA A 585 -23.78 -3.31 -21.71
C ALA A 585 -22.60 -3.96 -22.45
N PHE A 586 -22.22 -5.18 -22.06
CA PHE A 586 -21.20 -5.97 -22.76
C PHE A 586 -21.62 -6.28 -24.20
N LEU A 587 -22.83 -6.82 -24.41
CA LEU A 587 -23.34 -7.15 -25.75
C LEU A 587 -23.46 -5.93 -26.66
N TRP A 588 -23.84 -4.77 -26.09
CA TRP A 588 -23.86 -3.50 -26.80
C TRP A 588 -22.47 -3.11 -27.33
N LYS A 589 -21.43 -3.22 -26.48
CA LYS A 589 -20.03 -2.97 -26.85
C LYS A 589 -19.56 -3.92 -27.96
N GLN A 590 -20.00 -5.17 -27.92
CA GLN A 590 -19.69 -6.19 -28.94
C GLN A 590 -20.55 -6.07 -30.21
N GLY A 591 -21.53 -5.16 -30.26
CA GLY A 591 -22.45 -5.01 -31.40
C GLY A 591 -23.46 -6.15 -31.55
N ARG A 592 -23.62 -7.01 -30.53
CA ARG A 592 -24.51 -8.18 -30.53
C ARG A 592 -25.90 -7.81 -30.05
N TYR A 593 -26.60 -7.00 -30.85
CA TYR A 593 -27.89 -6.42 -30.45
C TYR A 593 -29.04 -7.43 -30.37
N ASP A 594 -29.03 -8.50 -31.17
CA ASP A 594 -30.03 -9.56 -31.08
C ASP A 594 -29.94 -10.33 -29.75
N ASP A 595 -28.72 -10.66 -29.32
CA ASP A 595 -28.49 -11.29 -28.02
C ASP A 595 -28.88 -10.34 -26.87
N LEU A 596 -28.67 -9.03 -27.04
CA LEU A 596 -29.06 -8.02 -26.05
C LEU A 596 -30.58 -8.00 -25.88
N LEU A 597 -31.33 -7.97 -27.00
CA LEU A 597 -32.79 -8.02 -26.99
C LEU A 597 -33.29 -9.28 -26.26
N ALA A 598 -32.69 -10.45 -26.54
CA ALA A 598 -33.05 -11.68 -25.86
C ALA A 598 -32.75 -11.64 -24.35
N ALA A 599 -31.60 -11.07 -23.95
CA ALA A 599 -31.21 -11.00 -22.54
C ALA A 599 -32.12 -10.09 -21.71
N VAL A 600 -32.55 -8.95 -22.26
CA VAL A 600 -33.35 -7.97 -21.50
C VAL A 600 -34.79 -8.42 -21.23
N GLU A 601 -35.30 -9.44 -21.92
CA GLU A 601 -36.63 -10.02 -21.63
C GLU A 601 -36.72 -10.56 -20.18
N ALA A 602 -35.59 -10.92 -19.56
CA ALA A 602 -35.55 -11.30 -18.15
C ALA A 602 -35.96 -10.16 -17.18
N LEU A 603 -36.04 -8.92 -17.66
CA LEU A 603 -36.48 -7.74 -16.91
C LEU A 603 -37.96 -7.39 -17.15
N GLU A 604 -38.62 -7.95 -18.16
CA GLU A 604 -39.95 -7.49 -18.61
C GLU A 604 -41.00 -7.55 -17.48
N SER A 605 -41.01 -8.64 -16.71
CA SER A 605 -42.00 -8.87 -15.66
C SER A 605 -41.68 -8.13 -14.34
N ARG A 606 -40.71 -7.20 -14.33
CA ARG A 606 -40.21 -6.52 -13.13
C ARG A 606 -40.54 -5.03 -13.17
N PRO A 607 -41.59 -4.59 -12.46
CA PRO A 607 -42.00 -3.19 -12.48
C PRO A 607 -40.88 -2.21 -12.11
N GLU A 608 -40.01 -2.59 -11.17
CA GLU A 608 -38.86 -1.81 -10.72
C GLU A 608 -37.75 -1.67 -11.77
N GLU A 609 -37.67 -2.58 -12.73
CA GLU A 609 -36.70 -2.56 -13.83
C GLU A 609 -37.32 -2.11 -15.17
N ALA A 610 -38.57 -1.64 -15.16
CA ALA A 610 -39.29 -1.31 -16.39
C ALA A 610 -38.58 -0.22 -17.22
N PHE A 611 -37.95 0.78 -16.58
CA PHE A 611 -37.12 1.75 -17.29
C PHE A 611 -35.95 1.07 -18.01
N SER A 612 -35.16 0.27 -17.29
CA SER A 612 -34.01 -0.46 -17.82
C SER A 612 -34.41 -1.36 -18.99
N TYR A 613 -35.51 -2.10 -18.86
CA TYR A 613 -36.08 -2.96 -19.90
C TYR A 613 -36.35 -2.18 -21.19
N PHE A 614 -37.21 -1.16 -21.12
CA PHE A 614 -37.61 -0.38 -22.28
C PHE A 614 -36.46 0.44 -22.88
N SER A 615 -35.59 1.02 -22.05
CA SER A 615 -34.43 1.81 -22.51
C SER A 615 -33.45 0.93 -23.29
N LEU A 616 -33.02 -0.20 -22.71
CA LEU A 616 -32.05 -1.10 -23.34
C LEU A 616 -32.62 -1.72 -24.63
N LYS A 617 -33.88 -2.18 -24.59
CA LYS A 617 -34.59 -2.74 -25.76
C LYS A 617 -34.73 -1.71 -26.88
N GLY A 618 -35.22 -0.52 -26.56
CA GLY A 618 -35.39 0.57 -27.51
C GLY A 618 -34.08 1.05 -28.14
N ARG A 619 -33.01 1.17 -27.34
CA ARG A 619 -31.67 1.52 -27.84
C ARG A 619 -31.12 0.46 -28.78
N ALA A 620 -31.31 -0.83 -28.47
CA ALA A 620 -30.85 -1.92 -29.33
C ALA A 620 -31.62 -1.95 -30.66
N LEU A 621 -32.94 -1.77 -30.64
CA LEU A 621 -33.78 -1.65 -31.84
C LEU A 621 -33.34 -0.47 -32.73
N TYR A 622 -32.98 0.68 -32.12
CA TYR A 622 -32.42 1.81 -32.86
C TYR A 622 -31.14 1.44 -33.61
N ARG A 623 -30.22 0.69 -32.99
CA ARG A 623 -28.99 0.22 -33.65
C ARG A 623 -29.25 -0.80 -34.76
N LYS A 624 -30.31 -1.60 -34.62
CA LYS A 624 -30.83 -2.49 -35.66
C LYS A 624 -31.60 -1.78 -36.77
N GLN A 625 -31.76 -0.45 -36.69
CA GLN A 625 -32.51 0.37 -37.65
C GLN A 625 -34.03 0.09 -37.65
N GLU A 626 -34.54 -0.54 -36.60
CA GLU A 626 -35.97 -0.82 -36.39
C GLU A 626 -36.63 0.41 -35.72
N TYR A 627 -36.59 1.56 -36.40
CA TYR A 627 -36.83 2.87 -35.78
C TYR A 627 -38.23 3.06 -35.19
N HIS A 628 -39.28 2.49 -35.79
CA HIS A 628 -40.63 2.58 -35.24
C HIS A 628 -40.75 1.86 -33.89
N ALA A 629 -40.31 0.60 -33.83
CA ALA A 629 -40.30 -0.17 -32.59
C ALA A 629 -39.36 0.46 -31.53
N ALA A 630 -38.25 1.07 -31.98
CA ALA A 630 -37.37 1.82 -31.10
C ALA A 630 -38.09 3.01 -30.46
N VAL A 631 -38.82 3.83 -31.24
CA VAL A 631 -39.60 4.97 -30.70
C VAL A 631 -40.63 4.50 -29.67
N GLU A 632 -41.37 3.42 -29.94
CA GLU A 632 -42.37 2.89 -29.01
C GLU A 632 -41.75 2.53 -27.65
N ASN A 633 -40.67 1.74 -27.67
CA ASN A 633 -39.98 1.33 -26.44
C ASN A 633 -39.32 2.52 -25.72
N LEU A 634 -38.67 3.42 -26.46
CA LEU A 634 -37.98 4.57 -25.87
C LEU A 634 -38.95 5.61 -25.28
N LEU A 635 -40.17 5.74 -25.83
CA LEU A 635 -41.23 6.53 -25.21
C LEU A 635 -41.69 5.91 -23.89
N GLU A 636 -41.85 4.59 -23.82
CA GLU A 636 -42.16 3.89 -22.57
C GLU A 636 -41.05 4.07 -21.54
N ALA A 637 -39.78 4.02 -21.94
CA ALA A 637 -38.65 4.35 -21.05
C ALA A 637 -38.75 5.80 -20.55
N ASN A 638 -38.94 6.76 -21.46
CA ASN A 638 -38.99 8.19 -21.13
C ASN A 638 -40.18 8.56 -20.22
N LYS A 639 -41.31 7.85 -20.31
CA LYS A 639 -42.45 8.02 -19.38
C LYS A 639 -42.10 7.64 -17.94
N ARG A 640 -41.16 6.72 -17.74
CA ARG A 640 -40.73 6.21 -16.43
C ARG A 640 -39.58 7.04 -15.86
N TYR A 641 -38.64 7.43 -16.71
CA TYR A 641 -37.54 8.32 -16.36
C TYR A 641 -37.13 9.13 -17.59
N ASP A 642 -37.35 10.45 -17.52
CA ASP A 642 -37.23 11.38 -18.65
C ASP A 642 -35.88 12.09 -18.75
N SER A 643 -34.95 11.73 -17.86
CA SER A 643 -33.68 12.43 -17.65
C SER A 643 -32.46 11.57 -18.02
N ASP A 644 -32.66 10.46 -18.73
CA ASP A 644 -31.56 9.66 -19.27
C ASP A 644 -31.15 10.13 -20.67
N VAL A 645 -29.92 10.66 -20.75
CA VAL A 645 -29.37 11.28 -21.96
C VAL A 645 -29.30 10.30 -23.14
N ASP A 646 -28.89 9.05 -22.88
CA ASP A 646 -28.72 8.07 -23.94
C ASP A 646 -30.07 7.61 -24.52
N THR A 647 -31.08 7.46 -23.67
CA THR A 647 -32.47 7.17 -24.06
C THR A 647 -33.04 8.30 -24.90
N LEU A 648 -32.90 9.56 -24.45
CA LEU A 648 -33.37 10.74 -25.18
C LEU A 648 -32.67 10.88 -26.54
N ASN A 649 -31.36 10.64 -26.60
CA ASN A 649 -30.61 10.65 -27.86
C ASN A 649 -31.14 9.59 -28.82
N ALA A 650 -31.24 8.33 -28.38
CA ALA A 650 -31.77 7.26 -29.21
C ALA A 650 -33.21 7.55 -29.66
N LEU A 651 -34.04 8.14 -28.79
CA LEU A 651 -35.43 8.48 -29.07
C LEU A 651 -35.53 9.55 -30.15
N GLY A 652 -34.84 10.67 -29.96
CA GLY A 652 -34.82 11.78 -30.92
C GLY A 652 -34.22 11.37 -32.27
N LEU A 653 -33.14 10.59 -32.26
CA LEU A 653 -32.54 10.06 -33.49
C LEU A 653 -33.46 9.08 -34.21
N SER A 654 -34.21 8.25 -33.48
CA SER A 654 -35.23 7.36 -34.06
C SER A 654 -36.40 8.16 -34.65
N MET A 655 -36.87 9.20 -33.95
CA MET A 655 -37.94 10.10 -34.42
C MET A 655 -37.58 10.83 -35.72
N ILE A 656 -36.32 11.26 -35.89
CA ILE A 656 -35.85 11.84 -37.17
C ILE A 656 -36.00 10.82 -38.31
N ARG A 657 -35.70 9.54 -38.05
CA ARG A 657 -35.77 8.47 -39.05
C ARG A 657 -37.20 8.06 -39.39
N THR A 658 -38.14 8.21 -38.45
CA THR A 658 -39.57 7.93 -38.67
C THR A 658 -40.37 9.17 -39.14
N GLY A 659 -39.74 10.34 -39.24
CA GLY A 659 -40.34 11.57 -39.78
C GLY A 659 -40.90 12.54 -38.75
N ALA A 660 -40.88 12.21 -37.45
CA ALA A 660 -41.33 13.04 -36.34
C ALA A 660 -40.28 14.09 -35.94
N LYS A 661 -39.95 15.00 -36.86
CA LYS A 661 -38.82 15.94 -36.71
C LYS A 661 -39.06 16.99 -35.61
N GLU A 662 -40.28 17.50 -35.46
CA GLU A 662 -40.59 18.52 -34.46
C GLU A 662 -40.47 17.96 -33.03
N GLU A 663 -40.95 16.74 -32.82
CA GLU A 663 -40.79 16.01 -31.57
C GLU A 663 -39.32 15.69 -31.30
N ALA A 664 -38.58 15.27 -32.34
CA ALA A 664 -37.15 15.00 -32.21
C ALA A 664 -36.36 16.22 -31.73
N VAL A 665 -36.67 17.43 -32.24
CA VAL A 665 -36.03 18.67 -31.79
C VAL A 665 -36.27 18.91 -30.30
N LYS A 666 -37.50 18.70 -29.81
CA LYS A 666 -37.83 18.85 -28.38
C LYS A 666 -37.02 17.89 -27.51
N VAL A 667 -36.99 16.61 -27.89
CA VAL A 667 -36.30 15.54 -27.16
C VAL A 667 -34.78 15.75 -27.14
N LEU A 668 -34.17 16.05 -28.30
CA LEU A 668 -32.73 16.29 -28.40
C LEU A 668 -32.30 17.58 -27.70
N THR A 669 -33.16 18.60 -27.67
CA THR A 669 -32.92 19.82 -26.88
C THR A 669 -32.94 19.51 -25.38
N ALA A 670 -33.86 18.67 -24.91
CA ALA A 670 -33.88 18.22 -23.52
C ALA A 670 -32.60 17.44 -23.16
N SER A 671 -32.14 16.54 -24.03
CA SER A 671 -30.87 15.84 -23.88
C SER A 671 -29.68 16.81 -23.71
N LEU A 672 -29.60 17.86 -24.53
CA LEU A 672 -28.53 18.86 -24.43
C LEU A 672 -28.58 19.71 -23.16
N ARG A 673 -29.78 19.92 -22.58
CA ARG A 673 -29.91 20.60 -21.29
C ARG A 673 -29.35 19.76 -20.14
N LEU A 674 -29.49 18.43 -20.23
CA LEU A 674 -28.95 17.49 -19.24
C LEU A 674 -27.44 17.31 -19.40
N ARG A 675 -26.95 17.20 -20.64
CA ARG A 675 -25.51 17.12 -20.95
C ARG A 675 -25.19 18.01 -22.15
N ALA A 676 -24.54 19.15 -21.88
CA ALA A 676 -24.23 20.12 -22.93
C ALA A 676 -23.15 19.62 -23.92
N GLU A 677 -22.25 18.75 -23.48
CA GLU A 677 -21.10 18.25 -24.25
C GLU A 677 -21.48 17.11 -25.21
N GLN A 678 -22.31 17.42 -26.21
CA GLN A 678 -22.76 16.46 -27.23
C GLN A 678 -22.68 17.10 -28.62
N PRO A 679 -21.48 17.20 -29.22
CA PRO A 679 -21.26 17.95 -30.46
C PRO A 679 -22.08 17.39 -31.64
N GLU A 680 -22.23 16.07 -31.74
CA GLU A 680 -23.03 15.41 -32.78
C GLU A 680 -24.52 15.80 -32.69
N ILE A 681 -25.08 15.84 -31.47
CA ILE A 681 -26.48 16.21 -31.26
C ILE A 681 -26.71 17.69 -31.59
N ARG A 682 -25.77 18.58 -31.21
CA ARG A 682 -25.83 20.00 -31.59
C ARG A 682 -25.83 20.18 -33.10
N GLU A 683 -24.96 19.46 -33.81
CA GLU A 683 -24.89 19.54 -35.27
C GLU A 683 -26.19 19.05 -35.93
N ILE A 684 -26.77 17.96 -35.40
CA ILE A 684 -28.05 17.43 -35.89
C ILE A 684 -29.18 18.45 -35.71
N LEU A 685 -29.29 19.09 -34.54
CA LEU A 685 -30.29 20.13 -34.30
C LEU A 685 -30.13 21.33 -35.25
N LEU A 686 -28.90 21.83 -35.43
CA LEU A 686 -28.61 22.93 -36.37
C LEU A 686 -29.00 22.59 -37.81
N ARG A 687 -28.90 21.32 -38.22
CA ARG A 687 -29.31 20.85 -39.54
C ARG A 687 -30.83 20.74 -39.67
N LEU A 688 -31.53 20.40 -38.58
CA LEU A 688 -32.98 20.32 -38.54
C LEU A 688 -33.64 21.70 -38.52
N GLU A 689 -33.02 22.71 -37.91
CA GLU A 689 -33.52 24.10 -37.91
C GLU A 689 -33.36 24.81 -39.26
N LYS A 690 -32.49 24.32 -40.14
CA LYS A 690 -32.21 24.90 -41.47
C LYS A 690 -33.09 24.37 -42.60
N LYS A 691 -33.95 23.38 -42.33
CA LYS A 691 -34.83 22.73 -43.30
C LYS A 691 -36.27 22.84 -42.85
#